data_AF-A0A8C5MA44-F1
#
_entry.id   AF-A0A8C5MA44-F1
#
_cell.length_a   1.000
_cell.length_b   1.000
_cell.length_c   1.000
_cell.angle_alpha   90.00
_cell.angle_beta   90.00
_cell.angle_gamma   90.00
#
_symmetry.space_group_name_H-M   'P 1'
#
loop_
_entity.id
_entity.type
_entity.pdbx_description
1 polymer ?
#
loop_
_entity_poly.entity_id
_entity_poly.type
_entity_poly.pdbx_seq_one_letter_code
_entity_poly.pdbx_strand_id
1 'polypeptide(L)'
;MDPIICWMLCIIFYSIGQVNAQSCQTPPDMEKLSFEAVDTNQNMSLETKDWGSMSPLFRMSNLFLDAVQQNKFPEDILREAITNRSSLQMSRVVKYEAGYVVCAVIAILFIIFILVFGIIFCTYQHRGKRIFSNCNGPLSQRTPIFLGLIITCYILFAGLVCSFYLNETVHQEVGPGARDVQQSLQDFRRSINGIPLALEKVASQFRVPKQKVFDALENFVPTAERMVTSKLDNDIIPLLSDTLATAKRLEAATQNIVVVNRTMTNVLERQAKLLLELKTHRENLYAILSDPLCTNCSEAANTTIEELQLGLNYSQMPSVREYVKNLNNVRKVNLTGIIRQGMQAMNGATKSVNTQTIKTVKESKDALERTEQEISLYVSNLPIQRYIAPINRVLVGFEEESETYGQEVERYEYYRWVIGIVLCSVVLVILTCTILGLSVGIFGLYTRQDPSAATARQRTGSMLLLVEVYLSFFFSVLLIIFVFIIFLVGGNVQTLVCRHWASGDIYRFLDNPRNLPSNLNLKKLIGLREDSNLSDLYQECSRGAPIWDVLQFNATIDLDSTLNISKYTGDLESKIDSVPVGLDGLDLFAQISILVLSDYKKSGLDRVPTSSMMAQLEAPLLKVDLAQFVSALERLASIQEDPKIRSQLQNETASLKSFQSSTLRDQEEETRKLNESLKSLGELILPLQTGIDRAIQNVQTLHGPLITDFIESLKHESRCVLSQSIEFFSQYADWVKKTVIEDIASCRAVPRTLDRVRVIVCHNVTQPWNGFWFCLGWCTLCLIPNILISIKSSELIEPRSRLFLTM
;
A
#
# COMPACT_ATOMS: atom_id res chain seq x y z
N MET A 1 -25.56 -36.68 -28.46
CA MET A 1 -24.28 -36.29 -29.07
C MET A 1 -24.17 -34.79 -28.88
N ASP A 2 -23.24 -34.41 -28.01
CA ASP A 2 -23.37 -33.26 -27.12
C ASP A 2 -23.06 -31.90 -27.74
N PRO A 3 -23.72 -30.82 -27.24
CA PRO A 3 -23.33 -29.42 -27.48
C PRO A 3 -21.93 -29.08 -26.93
N ILE A 4 -21.26 -30.02 -26.27
CA ILE A 4 -19.90 -29.92 -25.73
C ILE A 4 -18.84 -29.99 -26.86
N ILE A 5 -19.12 -30.67 -27.97
CA ILE A 5 -18.15 -30.80 -29.08
C ILE A 5 -18.10 -29.53 -29.93
N CYS A 6 -19.22 -28.79 -30.03
CA CYS A 6 -19.27 -27.51 -30.74
C CYS A 6 -18.65 -26.36 -29.91
N TRP A 7 -18.73 -26.45 -28.57
CA TRP A 7 -18.04 -25.54 -27.66
C TRP A 7 -16.53 -25.77 -27.60
N MET A 8 -16.08 -27.04 -27.60
CA MET A 8 -14.64 -27.36 -27.64
C MET A 8 -13.97 -26.97 -28.97
N LEU A 9 -14.69 -27.04 -30.10
CA LEU A 9 -14.14 -26.58 -31.38
C LEU A 9 -14.05 -25.04 -31.49
N CYS A 10 -14.92 -24.29 -30.79
CA CYS A 10 -14.77 -22.83 -30.73
C CYS A 10 -13.58 -22.39 -29.85
N ILE A 11 -13.22 -23.17 -28.82
CA ILE A 11 -12.04 -22.89 -27.98
C ILE A 11 -10.74 -23.28 -28.70
N ILE A 12 -10.75 -24.34 -29.51
CA ILE A 12 -9.58 -24.79 -30.27
C ILE A 12 -9.30 -23.84 -31.47
N PHE A 13 -10.33 -23.25 -32.09
CA PHE A 13 -10.14 -22.28 -33.18
C PHE A 13 -9.89 -20.82 -32.73
N TYR A 14 -10.02 -20.50 -31.44
CA TYR A 14 -9.53 -19.23 -30.89
C TYR A 14 -8.04 -19.28 -30.48
N SER A 15 -7.41 -20.45 -30.57
CA SER A 15 -6.01 -20.68 -30.15
C SER A 15 -5.03 -20.81 -31.32
N ILE A 16 -5.44 -20.53 -32.56
CA ILE A 16 -4.57 -20.59 -33.74
C ILE A 16 -4.81 -19.34 -34.60
N GLY A 17 -4.17 -18.23 -34.22
CA GLY A 17 -4.24 -16.99 -34.98
C GLY A 17 -3.79 -15.80 -34.16
N GLN A 18 -2.54 -15.39 -34.38
CA GLN A 18 -1.81 -14.31 -33.71
C GLN A 18 -1.45 -14.60 -32.24
N VAL A 19 -0.17 -14.99 -32.05
CA VAL A 19 0.56 -14.66 -30.83
C VAL A 19 0.66 -13.13 -30.80
N ASN A 20 -0.42 -12.47 -30.40
CA ASN A 20 -0.30 -11.16 -29.82
C ASN A 20 0.46 -11.40 -28.51
N ALA A 21 1.68 -10.85 -28.43
CA ALA A 21 2.24 -10.48 -27.15
C ALA A 21 1.11 -9.87 -26.32
N GLN A 22 0.90 -10.34 -25.09
CA GLN A 22 -0.01 -9.67 -24.16
C GLN A 22 0.44 -8.21 -24.12
N SER A 23 -0.26 -7.35 -24.85
CA SER A 23 -0.03 -5.92 -24.79
C SER A 23 -0.23 -5.52 -23.34
N CYS A 24 0.65 -4.69 -22.80
CA CYS A 24 0.43 -4.05 -21.51
C CYS A 24 -0.85 -3.21 -21.54
N GLN A 25 -1.98 -3.89 -21.30
CA GLN A 25 -3.19 -3.26 -20.81
C GLN A 25 -2.89 -2.99 -19.34
N THR A 26 -2.56 -1.74 -19.03
CA THR A 26 -2.77 -1.21 -17.68
C THR A 26 -4.15 -1.67 -17.24
N PRO A 27 -4.29 -2.55 -16.23
CA PRO A 27 -5.59 -3.00 -15.79
C PRO A 27 -6.39 -1.74 -15.40
N PRO A 28 -7.65 -1.59 -15.84
CA PRO A 28 -8.46 -0.45 -15.45
C PRO A 28 -8.69 -0.34 -13.94
N ASP A 29 -8.39 -1.42 -13.19
CA ASP A 29 -8.29 -1.45 -11.73
C ASP A 29 -6.94 -2.06 -11.31
N MET A 30 -5.91 -1.23 -11.09
CA MET A 30 -4.69 -1.69 -10.43
C MET A 30 -5.02 -2.19 -9.02
N GLU A 31 -4.40 -3.30 -8.62
CA GLU A 31 -4.60 -3.92 -7.31
C GLU A 31 -4.25 -2.93 -6.20
N LYS A 32 -5.22 -2.62 -5.33
CA LYS A 32 -4.99 -1.81 -4.13
C LYS A 32 -4.28 -2.64 -3.08
N LEU A 33 -3.13 -2.16 -2.62
CA LEU A 33 -2.39 -2.79 -1.54
C LEU A 33 -3.13 -2.62 -0.21
N SER A 34 -3.17 -3.70 0.56
CA SER A 34 -3.66 -3.70 1.93
C SER A 34 -2.48 -3.82 2.88
N PHE A 35 -2.44 -2.93 3.87
CA PHE A 35 -1.39 -2.90 4.90
C PHE A 35 -2.00 -3.25 6.24
N GLU A 36 -1.21 -3.85 7.12
CA GLU A 36 -1.67 -4.15 8.47
C GLU A 36 -1.97 -2.86 9.25
N ALA A 37 -3.11 -2.85 9.95
CA ALA A 37 -3.46 -1.76 10.84
C ALA A 37 -2.38 -1.59 11.93
N VAL A 38 -1.98 -0.34 12.17
CA VAL A 38 -1.09 0.03 13.26
C VAL A 38 -1.97 0.40 14.44
N ASP A 39 -2.03 -0.46 15.46
CA ASP A 39 -2.78 -0.17 16.67
C ASP A 39 -2.00 0.84 17.50
N THR A 40 -2.33 2.11 17.33
CA THR A 40 -1.93 3.13 18.28
C THR A 40 -3.02 3.16 19.34
N ASN A 41 -2.66 2.91 20.61
CA ASN A 41 -3.55 2.93 21.78
C ASN A 41 -4.15 4.34 22.05
N GLN A 42 -4.56 5.07 21.02
CA GLN A 42 -5.11 6.42 21.07
C GLN A 42 -6.61 6.43 21.34
N ASN A 43 -7.28 5.28 21.36
CA ASN A 43 -8.71 5.15 21.67
C ASN A 43 -8.97 5.30 23.18
N MET A 44 -8.73 6.51 23.68
CA MET A 44 -9.16 6.92 25.01
C MET A 44 -10.57 7.50 24.86
N SER A 45 -11.59 6.70 25.17
CA SER A 45 -12.98 7.16 25.14
C SER A 45 -13.22 8.18 26.26
N LEU A 46 -13.86 9.29 25.90
CA LEU A 46 -14.32 10.29 26.86
C LEU A 46 -15.75 9.89 27.28
N GLU A 47 -15.87 9.14 28.36
CA GLU A 47 -17.19 8.81 28.92
C GLU A 47 -17.59 9.87 29.95
N THR A 48 -18.50 10.76 29.56
CA THR A 48 -19.18 11.66 30.49
C THR A 48 -20.34 10.92 31.14
N LYS A 49 -20.31 10.79 32.47
CA LYS A 49 -21.37 10.14 33.25
C LYS A 49 -22.66 10.95 33.17
N ASP A 50 -23.75 10.37 32.66
CA ASP A 50 -25.05 11.05 32.69
C ASP A 50 -25.68 10.91 34.08
N TRP A 51 -25.80 12.01 34.81
CA TRP A 51 -26.42 12.08 36.13
C TRP A 51 -27.96 12.05 36.09
N GLY A 52 -28.57 12.02 34.90
CA GLY A 52 -30.01 11.80 34.72
C GLY A 52 -30.89 12.71 35.58
N SER A 53 -31.68 12.11 36.48
CA SER A 53 -32.64 12.82 37.34
C SER A 53 -31.99 13.76 38.38
N MET A 54 -30.69 13.66 38.64
CA MET A 54 -29.95 14.56 39.55
C MET A 54 -29.40 15.81 38.85
N SER A 55 -29.44 15.86 37.51
CA SER A 55 -28.96 17.01 36.74
C SER A 55 -29.58 18.37 37.15
N PRO A 56 -30.90 18.47 37.43
CA PRO A 56 -31.50 19.73 37.90
C PRO A 56 -30.91 20.22 39.23
N LEU A 57 -30.60 19.29 40.15
CA LEU A 57 -30.03 19.63 41.45
C LEU A 57 -28.61 20.19 41.30
N PHE A 58 -27.78 19.60 40.44
CA PHE A 58 -26.44 20.12 40.16
C PHE A 58 -26.47 21.47 39.45
N ARG A 59 -27.49 21.74 38.61
CA ARG A 59 -27.70 23.10 38.07
C ARG A 59 -28.05 24.09 39.17
N MET A 60 -28.89 23.72 40.14
CA MET A 60 -29.23 24.60 41.26
C MET A 60 -28.02 24.94 42.13
N SER A 61 -27.19 23.95 42.46
CA SER A 61 -25.96 24.19 43.24
C SER A 61 -24.98 25.07 42.46
N ASN A 62 -24.82 24.85 41.15
CA ASN A 62 -23.99 25.70 40.31
C ASN A 62 -24.52 27.14 40.19
N LEU A 63 -25.83 27.33 40.04
CA LEU A 63 -26.44 28.68 40.02
C LEU A 63 -26.19 29.42 41.34
N PHE A 64 -26.27 28.72 42.47
CA PHE A 64 -25.91 29.30 43.76
C PHE A 64 -24.42 29.67 43.80
N LEU A 65 -23.53 28.79 43.34
CA LEU A 65 -22.09 29.06 43.29
C LEU A 65 -21.72 30.20 42.35
N ASP A 66 -22.43 30.37 41.24
CA ASP A 66 -22.26 31.52 40.33
C ASP A 66 -22.68 32.83 41.00
N ALA A 67 -23.69 32.80 41.87
CA ALA A 67 -24.08 33.95 42.68
C ALA A 67 -23.04 34.27 43.77
N VAL A 68 -22.45 33.23 44.38
CA VAL A 68 -21.39 33.35 45.40
C VAL A 68 -20.09 33.89 44.80
N GLN A 69 -19.68 33.43 43.61
CA GLN A 69 -18.42 33.82 42.99
C GLN A 69 -18.64 34.35 41.57
N GLN A 70 -18.87 35.66 41.48
CA GLN A 70 -19.09 36.38 40.23
C GLN A 70 -17.78 36.93 39.62
N ASN A 71 -16.67 36.88 40.36
CA ASN A 71 -15.43 37.48 39.91
C ASN A 71 -14.81 36.69 38.76
N LYS A 72 -14.05 37.40 37.92
CA LYS A 72 -13.25 36.80 36.84
C LYS A 72 -12.07 36.03 37.41
N PHE A 73 -11.44 35.20 36.56
CA PHE A 73 -10.26 34.44 36.93
C PHE A 73 -9.19 35.31 37.64
N PRO A 74 -8.73 34.94 38.85
CA PRO A 74 -7.88 35.80 39.66
C PRO A 74 -6.39 35.57 39.35
N GLU A 75 -5.96 35.95 38.13
CA GLU A 75 -4.58 35.73 37.67
C GLU A 75 -3.52 36.28 38.65
N ASP A 76 -3.64 37.52 39.11
CA ASP A 76 -2.64 38.13 39.99
C ASP A 76 -2.57 37.46 41.37
N ILE A 77 -3.71 37.04 41.91
CA ILE A 77 -3.79 36.36 43.22
C ILE A 77 -3.13 34.99 43.13
N LEU A 78 -3.42 34.23 42.05
CA LEU A 78 -2.82 32.93 41.81
C LEU A 78 -1.31 33.04 41.55
N ARG A 79 -0.88 34.02 40.76
CA ARG A 79 0.54 34.32 40.53
C ARG A 79 1.26 34.54 41.87
N GLU A 80 0.75 35.42 42.73
CA GLU A 80 1.37 35.70 44.03
C GLU A 80 1.36 34.47 44.94
N ALA A 81 0.26 33.71 44.97
CA ALA A 81 0.16 32.49 45.78
C ALA A 81 1.16 31.39 45.36
N ILE A 82 1.45 31.29 44.06
CA ILE A 82 2.36 30.29 43.49
C ILE A 82 3.83 30.74 43.59
N THR A 83 4.12 32.00 43.25
CA THR A 83 5.51 32.50 43.14
C THR A 83 6.09 32.99 44.46
N ASN A 84 5.29 33.66 45.31
CA ASN A 84 5.74 34.16 46.60
C ASN A 84 4.57 34.35 47.57
N ARG A 85 4.27 33.29 48.34
CA ARG A 85 3.20 33.30 49.35
C ARG A 85 3.28 34.45 50.36
N SER A 86 4.49 34.97 50.65
CA SER A 86 4.66 36.09 51.59
C SER A 86 4.20 37.45 51.05
N SER A 87 4.09 37.58 49.72
CA SER A 87 3.60 38.80 49.05
C SER A 87 2.07 38.86 48.91
N LEU A 88 1.39 37.75 49.22
CA LEU A 88 -0.05 37.60 49.06
C LEU A 88 -0.79 38.52 50.04
N GLN A 89 -1.47 39.54 49.50
CA GLN A 89 -2.30 40.41 50.31
C GLN A 89 -3.63 39.73 50.62
N MET A 90 -3.84 39.33 51.89
CA MET A 90 -5.10 38.72 52.33
C MET A 90 -6.33 39.57 52.02
N SER A 91 -6.21 40.91 51.99
CA SER A 91 -7.30 41.80 51.59
C SER A 91 -7.77 41.61 50.15
N ARG A 92 -6.90 41.21 49.22
CA ARG A 92 -7.27 40.88 47.84
C ARG A 92 -7.96 39.52 47.74
N VAL A 93 -7.48 38.53 48.47
CA VAL A 93 -8.12 37.20 48.58
C VAL A 93 -9.53 37.33 49.14
N VAL A 94 -9.70 38.08 50.23
CA VAL A 94 -11.02 38.32 50.87
C VAL A 94 -11.97 39.06 49.94
N LYS A 95 -11.48 40.00 49.12
CA LYS A 95 -12.30 40.69 48.10
C LYS A 95 -12.72 39.74 46.97
N TYR A 96 -11.83 38.86 46.53
CA TYR A 96 -12.15 37.86 45.52
C TYR A 96 -13.17 36.85 46.06
N GLU A 97 -13.00 36.37 47.30
CA GLU A 97 -13.91 35.43 47.95
C GLU A 97 -15.06 36.10 48.71
N ALA A 98 -15.44 37.33 48.33
CA ALA A 98 -16.41 38.13 49.09
C ALA A 98 -17.75 37.40 49.29
N GLY A 99 -18.26 36.66 48.29
CA GLY A 99 -19.49 35.89 48.47
C GLY A 99 -19.35 34.71 49.43
N TYR A 100 -18.19 34.03 49.46
CA TYR A 100 -17.93 32.99 50.48
C TYR A 100 -17.86 33.59 51.88
N VAL A 101 -17.29 34.80 52.01
CA VAL A 101 -17.28 35.54 53.28
C VAL A 101 -18.71 35.90 53.71
N VAL A 102 -19.57 36.32 52.78
CA VAL A 102 -21.00 36.53 53.08
C VAL A 102 -21.66 35.24 53.57
N CYS A 103 -21.42 34.09 52.92
CA CYS A 103 -21.91 32.79 53.38
C CYS A 103 -21.37 32.43 54.78
N ALA A 104 -20.11 32.75 55.09
CA ALA A 104 -19.53 32.55 56.41
C ALA A 104 -20.24 33.40 57.47
N VAL A 105 -20.53 34.67 57.17
CA VAL A 105 -21.30 35.55 58.05
C VAL A 105 -22.71 35.01 58.27
N ILE A 106 -23.38 34.52 57.22
CA ILE A 106 -24.71 33.88 57.33
C ILE A 106 -24.65 32.65 58.25
N ALA A 107 -23.64 31.79 58.10
CA ALA A 107 -23.45 30.63 58.97
C ALA A 107 -23.20 31.02 60.44
N ILE A 108 -22.42 32.07 60.69
CA ILE A 108 -22.19 32.59 62.05
C ILE A 108 -23.48 33.16 62.63
N LEU A 109 -24.24 33.94 61.86
CA LEU A 109 -25.54 34.47 62.29
C LEU A 109 -26.53 33.35 62.60
N PHE A 110 -26.53 32.27 61.81
CA PHE A 110 -27.32 31.08 62.09
C PHE A 110 -26.94 30.45 63.43
N ILE A 111 -25.65 30.27 63.71
CA ILE A 111 -25.16 29.72 64.99
C ILE A 111 -25.61 30.61 66.15
N ILE A 112 -25.42 31.93 66.05
CA ILE A 112 -25.84 32.88 67.09
C ILE A 112 -27.35 32.78 67.31
N PHE A 113 -28.14 32.77 66.25
CA PHE A 113 -29.59 32.65 66.32
C PHE A 113 -30.02 31.37 67.04
N ILE A 114 -29.50 30.21 66.64
CA ILE A 114 -29.83 28.90 67.23
C ILE A 114 -29.43 28.84 68.71
N LEU A 115 -28.25 29.33 69.08
CA LEU A 115 -27.79 29.33 70.47
C LEU A 115 -28.60 30.28 71.35
N VAL A 116 -28.81 31.53 70.91
CA VAL A 116 -29.58 32.52 71.68
C VAL A 116 -31.03 32.08 71.82
N PHE A 117 -31.67 31.68 70.72
CA PHE A 117 -33.05 31.22 70.75
C PHE A 117 -33.21 29.93 71.57
N GLY A 118 -32.25 29.00 71.49
CA GLY A 118 -32.21 27.80 72.33
C GLY A 118 -32.10 28.10 73.82
N ILE A 119 -31.24 29.04 74.23
CA ILE A 119 -31.14 29.48 75.65
C ILE A 119 -32.46 30.11 76.11
N ILE A 120 -33.03 31.02 75.30
CA ILE A 120 -34.33 31.63 75.62
C ILE A 120 -35.39 30.54 75.77
N PHE A 121 -35.46 29.59 74.84
CA PHE A 121 -36.40 28.48 74.88
C PHE A 121 -36.26 27.64 76.16
N CYS A 122 -35.04 27.20 76.50
CA CYS A 122 -34.77 26.43 77.70
C CYS A 122 -35.15 27.20 78.99
N THR A 123 -34.90 28.50 79.05
CA THR A 123 -35.25 29.32 80.23
C THR A 123 -36.76 29.50 80.40
N TYR A 124 -37.52 29.63 79.30
CA TYR A 124 -38.98 29.70 79.33
C TYR A 124 -39.59 28.36 79.75
N GLN A 125 -39.08 27.26 79.20
CA GLN A 125 -39.52 25.90 79.56
C GLN A 125 -39.23 25.56 81.03
N HIS A 126 -38.05 25.88 81.56
CA HIS A 126 -37.73 25.66 82.98
C HIS A 126 -38.65 26.47 83.91
N ARG A 127 -39.15 27.63 83.46
CA ARG A 127 -40.12 28.46 84.21
C ARG A 127 -41.57 28.02 84.01
N GLY A 128 -41.82 26.95 83.24
CA GLY A 128 -43.16 26.48 82.88
C GLY A 128 -43.96 27.48 82.04
N LYS A 129 -43.27 28.41 81.35
CA LYS A 129 -43.90 29.45 80.53
C LYS A 129 -43.88 29.05 79.06
N ARG A 130 -44.99 29.32 78.37
CA ARG A 130 -45.13 29.17 76.92
C ARG A 130 -44.52 30.38 76.19
N ILE A 131 -43.96 30.15 75.01
CA ILE A 131 -43.31 31.19 74.21
C ILE A 131 -44.31 31.88 73.29
N PHE A 132 -45.28 31.14 72.76
CA PHE A 132 -46.30 31.71 71.89
C PHE A 132 -47.62 31.92 72.64
N SER A 133 -48.32 33.01 72.33
CA SER A 133 -49.60 33.35 72.95
C SER A 133 -50.70 32.31 72.63
N ASN A 134 -51.64 32.15 73.56
CA ASN A 134 -52.74 31.19 73.45
C ASN A 134 -53.65 31.54 72.27
N CYS A 135 -53.73 30.66 71.27
CA CYS A 135 -54.86 30.62 70.35
C CYS A 135 -55.90 29.67 70.93
N ASN A 136 -56.93 30.23 71.58
CA ASN A 136 -58.05 29.48 72.16
C ASN A 136 -59.08 29.00 71.11
N GLY A 137 -58.75 29.01 69.82
CA GLY A 137 -59.71 28.74 68.75
C GLY A 137 -59.99 27.26 68.47
N PRO A 138 -61.02 26.99 67.66
CA PRO A 138 -61.42 25.64 67.24
C PRO A 138 -60.31 24.94 66.43
N LEU A 139 -60.46 23.63 66.18
CA LEU A 139 -59.51 22.81 65.41
C LEU A 139 -59.05 23.48 64.10
N SER A 140 -59.95 24.23 63.44
CA SER A 140 -59.71 25.01 62.22
C SER A 140 -58.56 26.05 62.33
N GLN A 141 -58.30 26.61 63.52
CA GLN A 141 -57.19 27.54 63.75
C GLN A 141 -55.84 26.82 63.94
N ARG A 142 -55.84 25.51 64.24
CA ARG A 142 -54.63 24.69 64.46
C ARG A 142 -54.15 24.02 63.17
N THR A 143 -55.08 23.70 62.28
CA THR A 143 -54.82 23.09 60.97
C THR A 143 -53.71 23.77 60.15
N PRO A 144 -53.65 25.11 59.98
CA PRO A 144 -52.59 25.72 59.18
C PRO A 144 -51.18 25.53 59.77
N ILE A 145 -51.07 25.48 61.11
CA ILE A 145 -49.78 25.28 61.79
C ILE A 145 -49.31 23.84 61.60
N PHE A 146 -50.20 22.86 61.78
CA PHE A 146 -49.88 21.45 61.53
C PHE A 146 -49.56 21.18 60.05
N LEU A 147 -50.31 21.80 59.12
CA LEU A 147 -50.02 21.70 57.70
C LEU A 147 -48.65 22.32 57.37
N GLY A 148 -48.32 23.46 57.95
CA GLY A 148 -46.99 24.08 57.84
C GLY A 148 -45.87 23.15 58.32
N LEU A 149 -46.10 22.42 59.43
CA LEU A 149 -45.14 21.44 59.93
C LEU A 149 -44.97 20.26 58.95
N ILE A 150 -46.06 19.74 58.40
CA ILE A 150 -46.04 18.67 57.39
C ILE A 150 -45.29 19.09 56.13
N ILE A 151 -45.56 20.31 55.63
CA ILE A 151 -44.85 20.86 54.46
C ILE A 151 -43.35 20.96 54.76
N THR A 152 -42.99 21.46 55.94
CA THR A 152 -41.58 21.57 56.34
C THR A 152 -40.92 20.20 56.44
N CYS A 153 -41.62 19.18 56.98
CA CYS A 153 -41.14 17.80 57.00
C CYS A 153 -40.94 17.23 55.58
N TYR A 154 -41.83 17.51 54.64
CA TYR A 154 -41.68 17.05 53.26
C TYR A 154 -40.44 17.67 52.59
N ILE A 155 -40.23 18.98 52.79
CA ILE A 155 -39.07 19.71 52.28
C ILE A 155 -37.77 19.15 52.87
N LEU A 156 -37.73 18.92 54.18
CA LEU A 156 -36.59 18.33 54.88
C LEU A 156 -36.33 16.88 54.43
N PHE A 157 -37.39 16.08 54.25
CA PHE A 157 -37.28 14.70 53.80
C PHE A 157 -36.72 14.62 52.37
N ALA A 158 -37.19 15.47 51.45
CA ALA A 158 -36.66 15.53 50.09
C ALA A 158 -35.16 15.88 50.08
N GLY A 159 -34.75 16.89 50.84
CA GLY A 159 -33.35 17.24 50.99
C GLY A 159 -32.52 16.12 51.62
N LEU A 160 -33.05 15.45 52.64
CA LEU A 160 -32.37 14.35 53.34
C LEU A 160 -32.14 13.13 52.44
N VAL A 161 -33.13 12.73 51.63
CA VAL A 161 -32.98 11.63 50.68
C VAL A 161 -31.86 11.94 49.68
N CYS A 162 -31.83 13.17 49.13
CA CYS A 162 -30.76 13.61 48.26
C CYS A 162 -29.41 13.65 48.99
N SER A 163 -29.35 14.12 50.24
CA SER A 163 -28.12 14.14 51.04
C SER A 163 -27.55 12.75 51.27
N PHE A 164 -28.36 11.74 51.63
CA PHE A 164 -27.87 10.37 51.76
C PHE A 164 -27.35 9.82 50.44
N TYR A 165 -28.12 9.99 49.36
CA TYR A 165 -27.73 9.53 48.04
C TYR A 165 -26.41 10.17 47.58
N LEU A 166 -26.28 11.49 47.72
CA LEU A 166 -25.10 12.22 47.27
C LEU A 166 -23.89 12.00 48.19
N ASN A 167 -24.10 11.79 49.49
CA ASN A 167 -23.02 11.41 50.39
C ASN A 167 -22.37 10.09 49.97
N GLU A 168 -23.21 9.11 49.61
CA GLU A 168 -22.77 7.82 49.12
C GLU A 168 -22.17 7.92 47.71
N THR A 169 -22.78 8.70 46.83
CA THR A 169 -22.27 8.93 45.47
C THR A 169 -20.86 9.53 45.51
N VAL A 170 -20.62 10.55 46.34
CA VAL A 170 -19.28 11.14 46.50
C VAL A 170 -18.26 10.08 46.93
N HIS A 171 -18.60 9.25 47.92
CA HIS A 171 -17.72 8.19 48.40
C HIS A 171 -17.39 7.17 47.30
N GLN A 172 -18.39 6.80 46.50
CA GLN A 172 -18.22 5.87 45.39
C GLN A 172 -17.43 6.45 44.22
N GLU A 173 -17.42 7.78 44.02
CA GLU A 173 -16.71 8.41 42.90
C GLU A 173 -15.29 8.87 43.23
N VAL A 174 -15.00 9.26 44.47
CA VAL A 174 -13.69 9.83 44.83
C VAL A 174 -12.56 8.81 44.70
N GLY A 175 -12.75 7.58 45.22
CA GLY A 175 -11.74 6.53 45.17
C GLY A 175 -11.40 6.09 43.73
N PRO A 176 -12.40 5.64 42.94
CA PRO A 176 -12.22 5.38 41.51
C PRO A 176 -11.71 6.59 40.74
N GLY A 177 -12.21 7.80 41.01
CA GLY A 177 -11.77 9.02 40.33
C GLY A 177 -10.27 9.29 40.51
N ALA A 178 -9.73 9.12 41.72
CA ALA A 178 -8.30 9.25 41.96
C ALA A 178 -7.48 8.22 41.14
N ARG A 179 -7.94 6.96 41.10
CA ARG A 179 -7.31 5.90 40.30
C ARG A 179 -7.43 6.15 38.79
N ASP A 180 -8.56 6.67 38.32
CA ASP A 180 -8.82 6.95 36.92
C ASP A 180 -7.98 8.12 36.39
N VAL A 181 -7.67 9.11 37.25
CA VAL A 181 -6.69 10.17 36.91
C VAL A 181 -5.31 9.56 36.72
N GLN A 182 -4.85 8.72 37.65
CA GLN A 182 -3.56 8.02 37.52
C GLN A 182 -3.52 7.14 36.28
N GLN A 183 -4.57 6.35 36.03
CA GLN A 183 -4.70 5.49 34.85
C GLN A 183 -4.67 6.32 33.55
N SER A 184 -5.33 7.48 33.52
CA SER A 184 -5.34 8.38 32.37
C SER A 184 -3.93 8.90 32.03
N LEU A 185 -3.11 9.19 33.04
CA LEU A 185 -1.70 9.56 32.88
C LEU A 185 -0.85 8.37 32.37
N GLN A 186 -1.04 7.19 32.95
CA GLN A 186 -0.33 5.98 32.52
C GLN A 186 -0.66 5.58 31.09
N ASP A 187 -1.93 5.65 30.70
CA ASP A 187 -2.38 5.35 29.33
C ASP A 187 -1.78 6.35 28.33
N PHE A 188 -1.71 7.64 28.70
CA PHE A 188 -1.03 8.64 27.88
C PHE A 188 0.46 8.33 27.72
N ARG A 189 1.15 7.96 28.81
CA ARG A 189 2.55 7.53 28.77
C ARG A 189 2.74 6.27 27.89
N ARG A 190 1.86 5.27 28.00
CA ARG A 190 1.88 4.07 27.14
C ARG A 190 1.70 4.43 25.66
N SER A 191 0.79 5.35 25.35
CA SER A 191 0.55 5.83 23.99
C SER A 191 1.80 6.48 23.39
N ILE A 192 2.48 7.36 24.13
CA ILE A 192 3.72 7.99 23.67
C ILE A 192 4.84 6.95 23.51
N ASN A 193 5.01 6.04 24.48
CA ASN A 193 6.04 5.00 24.42
C ASN A 193 5.85 3.98 23.30
N GLY A 194 4.64 3.85 22.75
CA GLY A 194 4.34 2.99 21.61
C GLY A 194 4.80 3.54 20.25
N ILE A 195 5.12 4.84 20.16
CA ILE A 195 5.46 5.51 18.88
C ILE A 195 6.64 4.84 18.14
N PRO A 196 7.79 4.53 18.78
CA PRO A 196 8.90 3.90 18.08
C PRO A 196 8.53 2.55 17.47
N LEU A 197 7.81 1.70 18.23
CA LEU A 197 7.37 0.39 17.77
C LEU A 197 6.35 0.50 16.62
N ALA A 198 5.47 1.50 16.67
CA ALA A 198 4.52 1.77 15.60
C ALA A 198 5.22 2.14 14.29
N LEU A 199 6.29 2.94 14.34
CA LEU A 199 7.09 3.29 13.17
C LEU A 199 7.89 2.10 12.62
N GLU A 200 8.44 1.24 13.48
CA GLU A 200 9.07 -0.01 13.06
C GLU A 200 8.07 -0.92 12.32
N LYS A 201 6.83 -0.99 12.80
CA LYS A 201 5.76 -1.74 12.13
C LYS A 201 5.46 -1.16 10.73
N VAL A 202 5.38 0.16 10.60
CA VAL A 202 5.19 0.84 9.30
C VAL A 202 6.35 0.56 8.34
N ALA A 203 7.59 0.62 8.83
CA ALA A 203 8.78 0.26 8.06
C ALA A 203 8.72 -1.18 7.56
N SER A 204 8.33 -2.14 8.41
CA SER A 204 8.23 -3.55 8.03
C SER A 204 7.18 -3.82 6.95
N GLN A 205 6.18 -2.94 6.77
CA GLN A 205 5.19 -3.09 5.71
C GLN A 205 5.76 -2.82 4.31
N PHE A 206 7.00 -2.32 4.18
CA PHE A 206 7.71 -2.25 2.89
C PHE A 206 7.82 -3.62 2.21
N ARG A 207 7.74 -4.71 2.99
CA ARG A 207 7.66 -6.09 2.48
C ARG A 207 6.51 -6.30 1.49
N VAL A 208 5.40 -5.57 1.61
CA VAL A 208 4.19 -5.73 0.79
C VAL A 208 4.42 -5.29 -0.66
N PRO A 209 4.79 -4.02 -0.96
CA PRO A 209 5.11 -3.62 -2.33
C PRO A 209 6.35 -4.36 -2.85
N LYS A 210 7.35 -4.63 -1.99
CA LYS A 210 8.54 -5.43 -2.35
C LYS A 210 8.15 -6.79 -2.94
N GLN A 211 7.26 -7.52 -2.28
CA GLN A 211 6.82 -8.83 -2.75
C GLN A 211 6.07 -8.73 -4.09
N LYS A 212 5.19 -7.74 -4.25
CA LYS A 212 4.48 -7.52 -5.52
C LYS A 212 5.43 -7.21 -6.68
N VAL A 213 6.49 -6.44 -6.42
CA VAL A 213 7.53 -6.17 -7.41
C VAL A 213 8.39 -7.41 -7.68
N PHE A 214 8.68 -8.22 -6.67
CA PHE A 214 9.38 -9.51 -6.86
C PHE A 214 8.58 -10.43 -7.78
N ASP A 215 7.27 -10.54 -7.56
CA ASP A 215 6.38 -11.35 -8.40
C ASP A 215 6.34 -10.81 -9.85
N ALA A 216 6.27 -9.49 -10.03
CA ALA A 216 6.31 -8.86 -11.36
C ALA A 216 7.64 -9.11 -12.08
N LEU A 217 8.77 -8.98 -11.38
CA LEU A 217 10.10 -9.25 -11.92
C LEU A 217 10.32 -10.75 -12.24
N GLU A 218 9.79 -11.65 -11.43
CA GLU A 218 9.83 -13.11 -11.69
C GLU A 218 9.01 -13.49 -12.92
N ASN A 219 7.85 -12.86 -13.12
CA ASN A 219 7.01 -13.07 -14.30
C ASN A 219 7.62 -12.46 -15.57
N PHE A 220 8.47 -11.44 -15.45
CA PHE A 220 9.12 -10.80 -16.59
C PHE A 220 10.14 -11.72 -17.28
N VAL A 221 10.94 -12.48 -16.53
CA VAL A 221 11.97 -13.39 -17.10
C VAL A 221 11.40 -14.39 -18.12
N PRO A 222 10.40 -15.23 -17.78
CA PRO A 222 9.84 -16.19 -18.73
C PRO A 222 9.05 -15.49 -19.85
N THR A 223 8.58 -14.26 -19.63
CA THR A 223 7.86 -13.47 -20.63
C THR A 223 8.83 -12.92 -21.68
N ALA A 224 9.96 -12.35 -21.24
CA ALA A 224 11.05 -11.96 -22.11
C ALA A 224 11.62 -13.17 -22.87
N GLU A 225 11.84 -14.30 -22.21
CA GLU A 225 12.32 -15.54 -22.86
C GLU A 225 11.34 -16.05 -23.92
N ARG A 226 10.03 -16.05 -23.65
CA ARG A 226 9.00 -16.42 -24.63
C ARG A 226 8.97 -15.46 -25.82
N MET A 227 9.07 -14.15 -25.59
CA MET A 227 9.14 -13.17 -26.69
C MET A 227 10.37 -13.38 -27.57
N VAL A 228 11.52 -13.57 -26.94
CA VAL A 228 12.81 -13.82 -27.61
C VAL A 228 12.72 -15.10 -28.45
N THR A 229 12.28 -16.21 -27.85
CA THR A 229 12.20 -17.53 -28.50
C THR A 229 11.19 -17.52 -29.64
N SER A 230 10.01 -16.91 -29.43
CA SER A 230 8.98 -16.79 -30.46
C SER A 230 9.47 -15.99 -31.66
N LYS A 231 10.13 -14.84 -31.44
CA LYS A 231 10.68 -14.02 -32.53
C LYS A 231 11.78 -14.76 -33.30
N LEU A 232 12.64 -15.49 -32.57
CA LEU A 232 13.72 -16.25 -33.16
C LEU A 232 13.20 -17.40 -34.05
N ASP A 233 12.30 -18.23 -33.51
CA ASP A 233 11.83 -19.44 -34.17
C ASP A 233 10.86 -19.16 -35.32
N ASN A 234 9.96 -18.18 -35.16
CA ASN A 234 8.90 -17.91 -36.14
C ASN A 234 9.34 -16.94 -37.24
N ASP A 235 10.20 -15.96 -36.93
CA ASP A 235 10.51 -14.89 -37.86
C ASP A 235 11.96 -14.96 -38.37
N ILE A 236 12.95 -15.19 -37.49
CA ILE A 236 14.38 -15.04 -37.85
C ILE A 236 14.97 -16.32 -38.47
N ILE A 237 14.80 -17.48 -37.83
CA ILE A 237 15.36 -18.76 -38.28
C ILE A 237 14.84 -19.15 -39.68
N PRO A 238 13.53 -19.01 -40.01
CA PRO A 238 13.03 -19.35 -41.33
C PRO A 238 13.68 -18.51 -42.45
N LEU A 239 13.84 -17.20 -42.24
CA LEU A 239 14.48 -16.29 -43.20
C LEU A 239 15.95 -16.65 -43.44
N LEU A 240 16.70 -16.96 -42.37
CA LEU A 240 18.10 -17.38 -42.47
C LEU A 240 18.25 -18.77 -43.13
N SER A 241 17.34 -19.70 -42.83
CA SER A 241 17.34 -21.06 -43.40
C SER A 241 17.07 -21.04 -44.91
N ASP A 242 16.09 -20.25 -45.36
CA ASP A 242 15.78 -20.07 -46.79
C ASP A 242 16.96 -19.42 -47.55
N THR A 243 17.59 -18.42 -46.93
CA THR A 243 18.80 -17.77 -47.49
C THR A 243 19.98 -18.76 -47.57
N LEU A 244 20.19 -19.58 -46.54
CA LEU A 244 21.22 -20.62 -46.53
C LEU A 244 20.99 -21.68 -47.62
N ALA A 245 19.73 -22.09 -47.82
CA ALA A 245 19.38 -23.04 -48.87
C ALA A 245 19.68 -22.47 -50.26
N THR A 246 19.39 -21.19 -50.49
CA THR A 246 19.74 -20.49 -51.73
C THR A 246 21.26 -20.39 -51.94
N ALA A 247 22.01 -20.04 -50.89
CA ALA A 247 23.47 -19.99 -50.96
C ALA A 247 24.11 -21.33 -51.31
N LYS A 248 23.64 -22.45 -50.73
CA LYS A 248 24.10 -23.80 -51.08
C LYS A 248 23.83 -24.14 -52.55
N ARG A 249 22.66 -23.76 -53.08
CA ARG A 249 22.32 -23.97 -54.50
C ARG A 249 23.22 -23.14 -55.42
N LEU A 250 23.51 -21.89 -55.06
CA LEU A 250 24.43 -21.01 -55.81
C LEU A 250 25.85 -21.60 -55.86
N GLU A 251 26.38 -22.09 -54.74
CA GLU A 251 27.68 -22.76 -54.68
C GLU A 251 27.70 -24.03 -55.57
N ALA A 252 26.67 -24.87 -55.48
CA ALA A 252 26.55 -26.07 -56.31
C ALA A 252 26.46 -25.76 -57.81
N ALA A 253 25.64 -24.77 -58.19
CA ALA A 253 25.50 -24.32 -59.57
C ALA A 253 26.81 -23.72 -60.12
N THR A 254 27.56 -23.00 -59.27
CA THR A 254 28.89 -22.44 -59.62
C THR A 254 29.92 -23.53 -59.86
N GLN A 255 29.93 -24.61 -59.08
CA GLN A 255 30.81 -25.74 -59.34
C GLN A 255 30.39 -26.48 -60.62
N ASN A 256 29.08 -26.67 -60.81
CA ASN A 256 28.57 -27.40 -61.96
C ASN A 256 28.85 -26.66 -63.29
N ILE A 257 28.68 -25.34 -63.35
CA ILE A 257 28.99 -24.58 -64.57
C ILE A 257 30.49 -24.59 -64.93
N VAL A 258 31.39 -24.69 -63.95
CA VAL A 258 32.83 -24.89 -64.19
C VAL A 258 33.09 -26.26 -64.82
N VAL A 259 32.40 -27.31 -64.34
CA VAL A 259 32.45 -28.65 -64.94
C VAL A 259 31.91 -28.60 -66.37
N VAL A 260 30.75 -27.98 -66.61
CA VAL A 260 30.18 -27.80 -67.96
C VAL A 260 31.18 -27.10 -68.88
N ASN A 261 31.81 -26.01 -68.45
CA ASN A 261 32.81 -25.30 -69.27
C ASN A 261 34.03 -26.16 -69.60
N ARG A 262 34.51 -26.97 -68.64
CA ARG A 262 35.63 -27.89 -68.86
C ARG A 262 35.25 -29.00 -69.83
N THR A 263 34.13 -29.69 -69.58
CA THR A 263 33.67 -30.80 -70.44
C THR A 263 33.32 -30.31 -71.84
N MET A 264 32.74 -29.12 -71.98
CA MET A 264 32.48 -28.48 -73.27
C MET A 264 33.79 -28.20 -74.04
N THR A 265 34.84 -27.75 -73.34
CA THR A 265 36.16 -27.55 -73.96
C THR A 265 36.75 -28.87 -74.45
N ASN A 266 36.67 -29.94 -73.63
CA ASN A 266 37.12 -31.28 -74.02
C ASN A 266 36.36 -31.81 -75.25
N VAL A 267 35.03 -31.65 -75.28
CA VAL A 267 34.17 -32.07 -76.39
C VAL A 267 34.55 -31.35 -77.69
N LEU A 268 34.86 -30.06 -77.63
CA LEU A 268 35.31 -29.27 -78.78
C LEU A 268 36.72 -29.67 -79.26
N GLU A 269 37.67 -29.86 -78.34
CA GLU A 269 39.03 -30.30 -78.68
C GLU A 269 39.03 -31.70 -79.31
N ARG A 270 38.25 -32.63 -78.75
CA ARG A 270 38.11 -33.99 -79.29
C ARG A 270 37.33 -34.00 -80.61
N GLN A 271 36.32 -33.14 -80.80
CA GLN A 271 35.66 -32.99 -82.09
C GLN A 271 36.63 -32.52 -83.18
N ALA A 272 37.57 -31.62 -82.86
CA ALA A 272 38.60 -31.20 -83.83
C ALA A 272 39.51 -32.36 -84.24
N LYS A 273 39.89 -33.23 -83.29
CA LYS A 273 40.64 -34.46 -83.58
C LYS A 273 39.82 -35.46 -84.41
N LEU A 274 38.54 -35.65 -84.05
CA LEU A 274 37.58 -36.50 -84.75
C LEU A 274 37.41 -36.05 -86.22
N LEU A 275 37.32 -34.74 -86.47
CA LEU A 275 37.25 -34.17 -87.81
C LEU A 275 38.51 -34.45 -88.65
N LEU A 276 39.68 -34.35 -88.04
CA LEU A 276 40.95 -34.62 -88.70
C LEU A 276 41.06 -36.09 -89.09
N GLU A 277 40.75 -37.01 -88.17
CA GLU A 277 40.79 -38.45 -88.42
C GLU A 277 39.73 -38.88 -89.45
N LEU A 278 38.49 -38.37 -89.37
CA LEU A 278 37.46 -38.61 -90.39
C LEU A 278 37.89 -38.13 -91.78
N LYS A 279 38.57 -36.97 -91.86
CA LYS A 279 39.10 -36.46 -93.13
C LYS A 279 40.17 -37.40 -93.70
N THR A 280 41.11 -37.85 -92.88
CA THR A 280 42.15 -38.81 -93.29
C THR A 280 41.54 -40.12 -93.78
N HIS A 281 40.58 -40.68 -93.03
CA HIS A 281 39.88 -41.90 -93.44
C HIS A 281 39.11 -41.72 -94.76
N ARG A 282 38.49 -40.55 -94.96
CA ARG A 282 37.78 -40.21 -96.20
C ARG A 282 38.74 -40.14 -97.39
N GLU A 283 39.88 -39.48 -97.23
CA GLU A 283 40.91 -39.35 -98.27
C GLU A 283 41.52 -40.71 -98.62
N ASN A 284 41.80 -41.55 -97.62
CA ASN A 284 42.30 -42.91 -97.82
C ASN A 284 41.28 -43.79 -98.54
N LEU A 285 40.02 -43.80 -98.08
CA LEU A 285 38.95 -44.56 -98.72
C LEU A 285 38.71 -44.09 -100.15
N TYR A 286 38.73 -42.79 -100.41
CA TYR A 286 38.55 -42.23 -101.75
C TYR A 286 39.69 -42.67 -102.68
N ALA A 287 40.94 -42.64 -102.20
CA ALA A 287 42.10 -43.11 -102.96
C ALA A 287 42.04 -44.61 -103.29
N ILE A 288 41.55 -45.44 -102.36
CA ILE A 288 41.43 -46.89 -102.56
C ILE A 288 40.25 -47.22 -103.50
N LEU A 289 39.09 -46.60 -103.28
CA LEU A 289 37.85 -46.90 -104.01
C LEU A 289 37.80 -46.30 -105.42
N SER A 290 38.61 -45.27 -105.68
CA SER A 290 38.78 -44.67 -107.02
C SER A 290 39.91 -45.32 -107.84
N ASP A 291 40.62 -46.32 -107.30
CA ASP A 291 41.64 -47.04 -108.04
C ASP A 291 40.99 -47.88 -109.17
N PRO A 292 41.46 -47.79 -110.42
CA PRO A 292 40.88 -48.51 -111.56
C PRO A 292 40.92 -50.04 -111.39
N LEU A 293 41.72 -50.58 -110.47
CA LEU A 293 41.78 -52.00 -110.14
C LEU A 293 40.73 -52.45 -109.10
N CYS A 294 39.94 -51.52 -108.54
CA CYS A 294 38.90 -51.79 -107.54
C CYS A 294 37.56 -52.19 -108.21
N THR A 295 37.12 -53.43 -108.02
CA THR A 295 35.88 -53.95 -108.64
C THR A 295 34.65 -53.67 -107.76
N ASN A 296 33.54 -53.24 -108.38
CA ASN A 296 32.30 -52.83 -107.69
C ASN A 296 32.46 -51.67 -106.68
N CYS A 297 33.47 -50.81 -106.86
CA CYS A 297 33.77 -49.73 -105.91
C CYS A 297 33.14 -48.38 -106.28
N SER A 298 32.55 -48.22 -107.46
CA SER A 298 32.07 -46.92 -107.99
C SER A 298 30.92 -46.29 -107.20
N GLU A 299 30.00 -47.10 -106.68
CA GLU A 299 28.90 -46.62 -105.81
C GLU A 299 29.45 -46.17 -104.45
N ALA A 300 30.31 -46.99 -103.83
CA ALA A 300 30.97 -46.65 -102.58
C ALA A 300 31.83 -45.39 -102.69
N ALA A 301 32.54 -45.20 -103.82
CA ALA A 301 33.40 -44.05 -104.09
C ALA A 301 32.64 -42.72 -104.21
N ASN A 302 31.44 -42.73 -104.80
CA ASN A 302 30.71 -41.51 -105.15
C ASN A 302 29.63 -41.10 -104.15
N THR A 303 29.01 -42.03 -103.41
CA THR A 303 27.90 -41.70 -102.49
C THR A 303 28.23 -41.98 -101.03
N THR A 304 28.83 -43.12 -100.71
CA THR A 304 28.96 -43.58 -99.32
C THR A 304 30.08 -42.85 -98.54
N ILE A 305 31.15 -42.42 -99.23
CA ILE A 305 32.26 -41.67 -98.63
C ILE A 305 31.84 -40.27 -98.15
N GLU A 306 30.95 -39.59 -98.86
CA GLU A 306 30.46 -38.24 -98.49
C GLU A 306 29.59 -38.26 -97.23
N GLU A 307 28.98 -39.41 -96.93
CA GLU A 307 28.17 -39.61 -95.74
C GLU A 307 29.01 -39.84 -94.47
N LEU A 308 30.30 -40.22 -94.60
CA LEU A 308 31.26 -40.33 -93.49
C LEU A 308 31.73 -38.94 -93.01
N GLN A 309 30.80 -38.18 -92.45
CA GLN A 309 30.99 -36.85 -91.90
C GLN A 309 30.25 -36.70 -90.56
N LEU A 310 30.56 -35.65 -89.81
CA LEU A 310 29.88 -35.37 -88.56
C LEU A 310 28.38 -35.13 -88.81
N GLY A 311 27.54 -35.73 -87.96
CA GLY A 311 26.11 -35.46 -87.90
C GLY A 311 25.79 -34.11 -87.27
N LEU A 312 26.67 -33.62 -86.38
CA LEU A 312 26.49 -32.37 -85.65
C LEU A 312 27.83 -31.63 -85.41
N ASN A 313 27.78 -30.30 -85.33
CA ASN A 313 28.91 -29.45 -84.98
C ASN A 313 28.72 -28.79 -83.60
N TYR A 314 29.43 -29.25 -82.57
CA TYR A 314 29.36 -28.68 -81.21
C TYR A 314 29.89 -27.24 -81.12
N SER A 315 30.57 -26.73 -82.15
CA SER A 315 31.00 -25.32 -82.22
C SER A 315 29.83 -24.32 -82.28
N GLN A 316 28.62 -24.79 -82.56
CA GLN A 316 27.40 -23.97 -82.58
C GLN A 316 26.72 -23.84 -81.20
N MET A 317 27.22 -24.53 -80.18
CA MET A 317 26.69 -24.43 -78.83
C MET A 317 27.04 -23.08 -78.18
N PRO A 318 26.11 -22.43 -77.45
CA PRO A 318 26.40 -21.22 -76.69
C PRO A 318 27.55 -21.41 -75.69
N SER A 319 28.51 -20.49 -75.68
CA SER A 319 29.65 -20.57 -74.75
C SER A 319 29.23 -20.25 -73.31
N VAL A 320 29.67 -21.08 -72.37
CA VAL A 320 29.49 -20.83 -70.92
C VAL A 320 30.64 -20.05 -70.27
N ARG A 321 31.66 -19.67 -71.06
CA ARG A 321 32.92 -19.08 -70.57
C ARG A 321 32.70 -17.72 -69.88
N GLU A 322 31.78 -16.91 -70.37
CA GLU A 322 31.47 -15.59 -69.81
C GLU A 322 30.85 -15.70 -68.42
N TYR A 323 29.92 -16.64 -68.21
CA TYR A 323 29.33 -16.93 -66.90
C TYR A 323 30.40 -17.37 -65.90
N VAL A 324 31.32 -18.26 -66.29
CA VAL A 324 32.45 -18.70 -65.43
C VAL A 324 33.37 -17.52 -65.10
N LYS A 325 33.65 -16.64 -66.07
CA LYS A 325 34.49 -15.45 -65.84
C LYS A 325 33.84 -14.48 -64.85
N ASN A 326 32.53 -14.25 -64.98
CA ASN A 326 31.77 -13.36 -64.10
C ASN A 326 31.68 -13.91 -62.66
N LEU A 327 31.76 -15.23 -62.48
CA LEU A 327 31.75 -15.90 -61.17
C LEU A 327 33.11 -15.91 -60.44
N ASN A 328 34.22 -15.53 -61.08
CA ASN A 328 35.57 -15.63 -60.50
C ASN A 328 35.76 -14.82 -59.21
N ASN A 329 35.09 -13.67 -59.09
CA ASN A 329 35.16 -12.85 -57.88
C ASN A 329 34.22 -13.37 -56.79
N VAL A 330 33.03 -13.85 -57.17
CA VAL A 330 32.00 -14.33 -56.26
C VAL A 330 32.41 -15.65 -55.59
N ARG A 331 33.08 -16.55 -56.33
CA ARG A 331 33.56 -17.84 -55.82
C ARG A 331 34.61 -17.73 -54.71
N LYS A 332 35.23 -16.56 -54.52
CA LYS A 332 36.22 -16.32 -53.46
C LYS A 332 35.56 -16.10 -52.09
N VAL A 333 34.25 -15.84 -52.06
CA VAL A 333 33.52 -15.53 -50.84
C VAL A 333 32.67 -16.74 -50.41
N ASN A 334 32.86 -17.20 -49.17
CA ASN A 334 32.09 -18.30 -48.59
C ASN A 334 30.75 -17.80 -48.03
N LEU A 335 29.76 -17.63 -48.91
CA LEU A 335 28.44 -17.12 -48.54
C LEU A 335 27.74 -18.03 -47.52
N THR A 336 27.83 -19.35 -47.66
CA THR A 336 27.24 -20.28 -46.69
C THR A 336 27.89 -20.18 -45.31
N GLY A 337 29.19 -19.93 -45.25
CA GLY A 337 29.93 -19.63 -44.01
C GLY A 337 29.46 -18.33 -43.36
N ILE A 338 29.29 -17.26 -44.14
CA ILE A 338 28.81 -15.96 -43.66
C ILE A 338 27.39 -16.06 -43.09
N ILE A 339 26.48 -16.78 -43.77
CA ILE A 339 25.11 -17.01 -43.27
C ILE A 339 25.11 -17.84 -41.98
N ARG A 340 25.96 -18.86 -41.87
CA ARG A 340 26.11 -19.62 -40.62
C ARG A 340 26.64 -18.78 -39.46
N GLN A 341 27.59 -17.87 -39.73
CA GLN A 341 28.06 -16.92 -38.73
C GLN A 341 26.94 -15.95 -38.31
N GLY A 342 26.12 -15.47 -39.25
CA GLY A 342 24.92 -14.68 -38.95
C GLY A 342 23.93 -15.42 -38.05
N MET A 343 23.65 -16.70 -38.32
CA MET A 343 22.81 -17.55 -37.45
C MET A 343 23.39 -17.71 -36.04
N GLN A 344 24.70 -17.91 -35.91
CA GLN A 344 25.37 -18.01 -34.62
C GLN A 344 25.34 -16.68 -33.85
N ALA A 345 25.55 -15.55 -34.55
CA ALA A 345 25.47 -14.23 -33.97
C ALA A 345 24.07 -13.93 -33.42
N MET A 346 23.01 -14.29 -34.16
CA MET A 346 21.62 -14.13 -33.69
C MET A 346 21.31 -14.99 -32.46
N ASN A 347 21.71 -16.27 -32.47
CA ASN A 347 21.54 -17.13 -31.30
C ASN A 347 22.33 -16.61 -30.08
N GLY A 348 23.52 -16.06 -30.31
CA GLY A 348 24.34 -15.43 -29.27
C GLY A 348 23.70 -14.17 -28.69
N ALA A 349 23.19 -13.28 -29.54
CA ALA A 349 22.50 -12.06 -29.14
C ALA A 349 21.26 -12.37 -28.29
N THR A 350 20.43 -13.32 -28.72
CA THR A 350 19.26 -13.86 -27.99
C THR A 350 19.64 -14.37 -26.60
N LYS A 351 20.71 -15.16 -26.50
CA LYS A 351 21.19 -15.71 -25.22
C LYS A 351 21.73 -14.61 -24.30
N SER A 352 22.37 -13.60 -24.87
CA SER A 352 22.86 -12.42 -24.16
C SER A 352 21.70 -11.60 -23.60
N VAL A 353 20.63 -11.39 -24.36
CA VAL A 353 19.41 -10.71 -23.89
C VAL A 353 18.83 -11.44 -22.68
N ASN A 354 18.66 -12.77 -22.75
CA ASN A 354 18.12 -13.53 -21.62
C ASN A 354 19.03 -13.47 -20.37
N THR A 355 20.36 -13.59 -20.57
CA THR A 355 21.34 -13.49 -19.48
C THR A 355 21.33 -12.11 -18.84
N GLN A 356 21.24 -11.04 -19.64
CA GLN A 356 21.17 -9.67 -19.17
C GLN A 356 19.87 -9.40 -18.42
N THR A 357 18.74 -9.94 -18.90
CA THR A 357 17.43 -9.86 -18.23
C THR A 357 17.49 -10.52 -16.84
N ILE A 358 17.98 -11.75 -16.75
CA ILE A 358 18.13 -12.47 -15.47
C ILE A 358 19.03 -11.69 -14.50
N LYS A 359 20.16 -11.17 -14.99
CA LYS A 359 21.08 -10.38 -14.20
C LYS A 359 20.41 -9.10 -13.67
N THR A 360 19.72 -8.36 -14.53
CA THR A 360 19.04 -7.09 -14.18
C THR A 360 17.92 -7.33 -13.17
N VAL A 361 17.14 -8.42 -13.32
CA VAL A 361 16.12 -8.82 -12.36
C VAL A 361 16.73 -9.12 -10.99
N LYS A 362 17.85 -9.87 -10.95
CA LYS A 362 18.56 -10.15 -9.70
C LYS A 362 19.09 -8.87 -9.05
N GLU A 363 19.76 -8.00 -9.79
CA GLU A 363 20.27 -6.72 -9.29
C GLU A 363 19.15 -5.83 -8.73
N SER A 364 17.96 -5.86 -9.35
CA SER A 364 16.78 -5.13 -8.90
C SER A 364 16.24 -5.69 -7.59
N LYS A 365 16.18 -7.02 -7.44
CA LYS A 365 15.80 -7.67 -6.17
C LYS A 365 16.78 -7.33 -5.04
N ASP A 366 18.09 -7.45 -5.31
CA ASP A 366 19.14 -7.11 -4.34
C ASP A 366 19.10 -5.63 -3.93
N ALA A 367 18.67 -4.72 -4.82
CA ALA A 367 18.47 -3.30 -4.51
C ALA A 367 17.26 -3.06 -3.61
N LEU A 368 16.17 -3.78 -3.83
CA LEU A 368 14.97 -3.71 -2.98
C LEU A 368 15.22 -4.26 -1.57
N GLU A 369 15.99 -5.33 -1.43
CA GLU A 369 16.41 -5.84 -0.12
C GLU A 369 17.28 -4.83 0.64
N ARG A 370 18.23 -4.18 -0.05
CA ARG A 370 19.01 -3.08 0.55
C ARG A 370 18.14 -1.90 0.97
N THR A 371 17.16 -1.54 0.15
CA THR A 371 16.20 -0.46 0.45
C THR A 371 15.40 -0.77 1.71
N GLU A 372 14.93 -2.01 1.88
CA GLU A 372 14.23 -2.45 3.10
C GLU A 372 15.12 -2.31 4.35
N GLN A 373 16.39 -2.69 4.23
CA GLN A 373 17.37 -2.54 5.31
C GLN A 373 17.66 -1.06 5.63
N GLU A 374 17.79 -0.21 4.61
CA GLU A 374 17.99 1.24 4.76
C GLU A 374 16.78 1.91 5.43
N ILE A 375 15.55 1.56 5.04
CA ILE A 375 14.32 2.04 5.66
C ILE A 375 14.28 1.65 7.14
N SER A 376 14.57 0.37 7.45
CA SER A 376 14.61 -0.14 8.82
C SER A 376 15.67 0.59 9.67
N LEU A 377 16.89 0.75 9.15
CA LEU A 377 17.97 1.49 9.79
C LEU A 377 17.63 2.97 9.99
N TYR A 378 16.97 3.60 9.02
CA TYR A 378 16.55 4.99 9.13
C TYR A 378 15.58 5.16 10.29
N VAL A 379 14.56 4.30 10.38
CA VAL A 379 13.57 4.33 11.47
C VAL A 379 14.20 4.05 12.83
N SER A 380 15.07 3.04 12.95
CA SER A 380 15.75 2.74 14.22
C SER A 380 16.71 3.85 14.68
N ASN A 381 17.26 4.64 13.75
CA ASN A 381 18.15 5.76 14.06
C ASN A 381 17.42 7.09 14.30
N LEU A 382 16.10 7.16 14.11
CA LEU A 382 15.35 8.38 14.40
C LEU A 382 15.50 8.72 15.89
N PRO A 383 15.90 9.96 16.25
CA PRO A 383 16.13 10.36 17.64
C PRO A 383 14.82 10.61 18.41
N ILE A 384 13.78 9.80 18.19
CA ILE A 384 12.43 9.96 18.75
C ILE A 384 12.47 9.95 20.29
N GLN A 385 13.31 9.09 20.86
CA GLN A 385 13.49 9.02 22.32
C GLN A 385 13.95 10.35 22.92
N ARG A 386 14.71 11.16 22.18
CA ARG A 386 15.13 12.49 22.63
C ARG A 386 13.94 13.43 22.87
N TYR A 387 12.88 13.29 22.08
CA TYR A 387 11.69 14.13 22.13
C TYR A 387 10.61 13.58 23.09
N ILE A 388 10.54 12.26 23.23
CA ILE A 388 9.61 11.59 24.16
C ILE A 388 10.09 11.69 25.61
N ALA A 389 11.41 11.61 25.85
CA ALA A 389 11.97 11.55 27.21
C ALA A 389 11.58 12.72 28.13
N PRO A 390 11.56 14.00 27.70
CA PRO A 390 11.10 15.11 28.54
C PRO A 390 9.65 14.93 29.00
N ILE A 391 8.75 14.58 28.08
CA ILE A 391 7.32 14.36 28.38
C ILE A 391 7.16 13.18 29.35
N ASN A 392 7.87 12.08 29.13
CA ASN A 392 7.84 10.93 30.02
C ASN A 392 8.27 11.25 31.44
N ARG A 393 9.32 12.06 31.63
CA ARG A 393 9.76 12.46 32.98
C ARG A 393 8.68 13.26 33.70
N VAL A 394 8.02 14.17 32.98
CA VAL A 394 6.91 14.96 33.52
C VAL A 394 5.73 14.06 33.90
N LEU A 395 5.37 13.11 33.03
CA LEU A 395 4.27 12.17 33.28
C LEU A 395 4.54 11.26 34.48
N VAL A 396 5.75 10.71 34.60
CA VAL A 396 6.14 9.91 35.77
C VAL A 396 5.99 10.73 37.06
N GLY A 397 6.44 11.99 37.07
CA GLY A 397 6.27 12.87 38.22
C GLY A 397 4.80 13.11 38.57
N PHE A 398 3.94 13.36 37.58
CA PHE A 398 2.50 13.50 37.83
C PHE A 398 1.82 12.21 38.26
N GLU A 399 2.25 11.06 37.75
CA GLU A 399 1.73 9.75 38.18
C GLU A 399 2.02 9.49 39.66
N GLU A 400 3.26 9.74 40.11
CA GLU A 400 3.70 9.53 41.50
C GLU A 400 3.00 10.50 42.47
N GLU A 401 2.91 11.77 42.10
CA GLU A 401 2.17 12.78 42.88
C GLU A 401 0.68 12.42 42.92
N SER A 402 0.08 12.03 41.79
CA SER A 402 -1.34 11.64 41.72
C SER A 402 -1.64 10.42 42.60
N GLU A 403 -0.74 9.45 42.67
CA GLU A 403 -0.90 8.27 43.54
C GLU A 403 -0.86 8.69 45.02
N THR A 404 0.13 9.50 45.40
CA THR A 404 0.31 9.96 46.78
C THR A 404 -0.88 10.81 47.24
N TYR A 405 -1.28 11.81 46.45
CA TYR A 405 -2.46 12.63 46.75
C TYR A 405 -3.74 11.81 46.73
N GLY A 406 -3.87 10.87 45.79
CA GLY A 406 -5.04 9.99 45.69
C GLY A 406 -5.30 9.20 46.98
N GLN A 407 -4.25 8.62 47.57
CA GLN A 407 -4.34 7.88 48.83
C GLN A 407 -4.77 8.76 50.01
N GLU A 408 -4.25 9.99 50.10
CA GLU A 408 -4.64 10.93 51.14
C GLU A 408 -6.09 11.40 50.95
N VAL A 409 -6.49 11.71 49.72
CA VAL A 409 -7.87 12.10 49.40
C VAL A 409 -8.86 10.98 49.75
N GLU A 410 -8.55 9.72 49.44
CA GLU A 410 -9.38 8.56 49.81
C GLU A 410 -9.52 8.43 51.33
N ARG A 411 -8.44 8.68 52.08
CA ARG A 411 -8.46 8.69 53.55
C ARG A 411 -9.35 9.81 54.11
N TYR A 412 -9.19 11.05 53.65
CA TYR A 412 -10.02 12.17 54.10
C TYR A 412 -11.50 12.00 53.70
N GLU A 413 -11.74 11.43 52.53
CA GLU A 413 -13.08 11.11 52.05
C GLU A 413 -13.79 10.10 52.95
N TYR A 414 -13.09 9.07 53.42
CA TYR A 414 -13.66 8.11 54.37
C TYR A 414 -14.20 8.82 55.62
N TYR A 415 -13.43 9.74 56.22
CA TYR A 415 -13.88 10.50 57.39
C TYR A 415 -15.06 11.42 57.05
N ARG A 416 -15.02 12.12 55.92
CA ARG A 416 -16.13 12.97 55.44
C ARG A 416 -17.41 12.16 55.27
N TRP A 417 -17.31 10.98 54.65
CA TRP A 417 -18.43 10.07 54.42
C TRP A 417 -19.06 9.59 55.73
N VAL A 418 -18.25 9.15 56.70
CA VAL A 418 -18.74 8.73 58.03
C VAL A 418 -19.47 9.87 58.73
N ILE A 419 -18.86 11.07 58.80
CA ILE A 419 -19.48 12.24 59.44
C ILE A 419 -20.79 12.61 58.72
N GLY A 420 -20.80 12.55 57.39
CA GLY A 420 -21.98 12.79 56.56
C GLY A 420 -23.12 11.83 56.88
N ILE A 421 -22.85 10.51 57.00
CA ILE A 421 -23.85 9.50 57.39
C ILE A 421 -24.40 9.79 58.77
N VAL A 422 -23.53 10.06 59.74
CA VAL A 422 -23.94 10.32 61.13
C VAL A 422 -24.85 11.54 61.20
N LEU A 423 -24.47 12.64 60.55
CA LEU A 423 -25.26 13.87 60.55
C LEU A 423 -26.58 13.73 59.77
N CYS A 424 -26.59 13.02 58.63
CA CYS A 424 -27.84 12.70 57.93
C CYS A 424 -28.75 11.81 58.81
N SER A 425 -28.19 10.86 59.54
CA SER A 425 -28.95 10.00 60.47
C SER A 425 -29.55 10.78 61.62
N VAL A 426 -28.85 11.80 62.13
CA VAL A 426 -29.40 12.72 63.14
C VAL A 426 -30.62 13.48 62.58
N VAL A 427 -30.53 14.01 61.36
CA VAL A 427 -31.66 14.69 60.70
C VAL A 427 -32.83 13.73 60.47
N LEU A 428 -32.55 12.45 60.15
CA LEU A 428 -33.58 11.42 60.04
C LEU A 428 -34.30 11.17 61.37
N VAL A 429 -33.57 11.12 62.48
CA VAL A 429 -34.14 10.96 63.83
C VAL A 429 -35.01 12.17 64.19
N ILE A 430 -34.53 13.39 63.93
CA ILE A 430 -35.29 14.64 64.08
C ILE A 430 -36.61 14.57 63.30
N LEU A 431 -36.57 14.19 62.02
CA LEU A 431 -37.77 14.06 61.20
C LEU A 431 -38.73 12.99 61.69
N THR A 432 -38.19 11.85 62.12
CA THR A 432 -39.00 10.74 62.66
C THR A 432 -39.71 11.17 63.94
N CYS A 433 -39.00 11.84 64.85
CA CYS A 433 -39.61 12.43 66.05
C CYS A 433 -40.67 13.49 65.70
N THR A 434 -40.44 14.32 64.67
CA THR A 434 -41.43 15.31 64.22
C THR A 434 -42.71 14.64 63.72
N ILE A 435 -42.59 13.67 62.81
CA ILE A 435 -43.73 12.99 62.16
C ILE A 435 -44.51 12.17 63.20
N LEU A 436 -43.81 11.41 64.04
CA LEU A 436 -44.44 10.64 65.11
C LEU A 436 -45.09 11.56 66.16
N GLY A 437 -44.40 12.63 66.56
CA GLY A 437 -44.91 13.61 67.51
C GLY A 437 -46.20 14.27 67.03
N LEU A 438 -46.21 14.71 65.77
CA LEU A 438 -47.38 15.32 65.16
C LEU A 438 -48.53 14.32 64.96
N SER A 439 -48.27 13.13 64.43
CA SER A 439 -49.30 12.12 64.17
C SER A 439 -49.95 11.60 65.44
N VAL A 440 -49.16 11.22 66.45
CA VAL A 440 -49.65 10.78 67.77
C VAL A 440 -50.39 11.93 68.48
N GLY A 441 -49.89 13.16 68.36
CA GLY A 441 -50.52 14.35 68.91
C GLY A 441 -51.90 14.65 68.30
N ILE A 442 -52.01 14.64 66.97
CA ILE A 442 -53.27 14.83 66.24
C ILE A 442 -54.25 13.70 66.56
N PHE A 443 -53.80 12.44 66.59
CA PHE A 443 -54.64 11.30 66.93
C PHE A 443 -55.17 11.40 68.37
N GLY A 444 -54.35 11.87 69.30
CA GLY A 444 -54.77 12.18 70.67
C GLY A 444 -55.80 13.31 70.73
N LEU A 445 -55.74 14.32 69.85
CA LEU A 445 -56.74 15.40 69.77
C LEU A 445 -58.08 14.94 69.14
N TYR A 446 -58.04 13.96 68.22
CA TYR A 446 -59.22 13.45 67.52
C TYR A 446 -60.01 12.42 68.34
N THR A 447 -59.32 11.56 69.10
CA THR A 447 -59.94 10.48 69.87
C THR A 447 -60.61 10.99 71.15
N ARG A 448 -61.94 11.10 71.18
CA ARG A 448 -62.73 11.57 72.34
C ARG A 448 -63.37 10.46 73.19
N GLN A 449 -63.27 9.20 72.79
CA GLN A 449 -63.99 8.09 73.43
C GLN A 449 -63.41 7.68 74.79
N ASP A 450 -62.10 7.81 75.00
CA ASP A 450 -61.43 7.56 76.30
C ASP A 450 -60.54 8.75 76.69
N PRO A 451 -60.94 9.57 77.68
CA PRO A 451 -60.21 10.77 78.08
C PRO A 451 -58.80 10.50 78.58
N SER A 452 -58.56 9.33 79.21
CA SER A 452 -57.28 8.99 79.82
C SER A 452 -56.22 8.64 78.75
N ALA A 453 -56.58 7.75 77.82
CA ALA A 453 -55.75 7.34 76.70
C ALA A 453 -55.51 8.50 75.71
N ALA A 454 -56.51 9.36 75.48
CA ALA A 454 -56.35 10.55 74.65
C ALA A 454 -55.34 11.54 75.24
N THR A 455 -55.41 11.79 76.55
CA THR A 455 -54.48 12.68 77.28
C THR A 455 -53.06 12.12 77.28
N ALA A 456 -52.90 10.81 77.47
CA ALA A 456 -51.60 10.14 77.41
C ALA A 456 -50.96 10.28 76.02
N ARG A 457 -51.73 10.04 74.94
CA ARG A 457 -51.24 10.19 73.55
C ARG A 457 -50.87 11.64 73.22
N GLN A 458 -51.67 12.63 73.63
CA GLN A 458 -51.35 14.04 73.47
C GLN A 458 -50.03 14.40 74.17
N ARG A 459 -49.83 13.93 75.40
CA ARG A 459 -48.58 14.16 76.16
C ARG A 459 -47.39 13.52 75.46
N THR A 460 -47.51 12.28 74.97
CA THR A 460 -46.46 11.61 74.20
C THR A 460 -46.12 12.35 72.91
N GLY A 461 -47.14 12.77 72.13
CA GLY A 461 -46.93 13.52 70.89
C GLY A 461 -46.22 14.86 71.12
N SER A 462 -46.66 15.62 72.14
CA SER A 462 -46.00 16.88 72.53
C SER A 462 -44.57 16.67 73.01
N MET A 463 -44.29 15.61 73.78
CA MET A 463 -42.93 15.32 74.25
C MET A 463 -42.01 14.92 73.11
N LEU A 464 -42.48 14.15 72.13
CA LEU A 464 -41.68 13.79 70.94
C LEU A 464 -41.31 15.03 70.11
N LEU A 465 -42.22 16.00 69.96
CA LEU A 465 -41.92 17.29 69.31
C LEU A 465 -40.90 18.11 70.11
N LEU A 466 -40.96 18.08 71.45
CA LEU A 466 -39.97 18.78 72.29
C LEU A 466 -38.59 18.11 72.23
N VAL A 467 -38.54 16.76 72.24
CA VAL A 467 -37.30 15.99 72.08
C VAL A 467 -36.63 16.33 70.75
N GLU A 468 -37.41 16.38 69.68
CA GLU A 468 -36.93 16.83 68.37
C GLU A 468 -36.32 18.23 68.45
N VAL A 469 -37.05 19.20 69.01
CA VAL A 469 -36.56 20.58 69.16
C VAL A 469 -35.22 20.64 69.91
N TYR A 470 -35.04 19.87 70.98
CA TYR A 470 -33.78 19.80 71.70
C TYR A 470 -32.64 19.20 70.85
N LEU A 471 -32.91 18.13 70.11
CA LEU A 471 -31.93 17.53 69.18
C LEU A 471 -31.55 18.51 68.07
N SER A 472 -32.55 19.20 67.49
CA SER A 472 -32.36 20.20 66.46
C SER A 472 -31.49 21.36 66.95
N PHE A 473 -31.71 21.89 68.16
CA PHE A 473 -30.82 22.93 68.71
C PHE A 473 -29.38 22.46 68.89
N PHE A 474 -29.18 21.25 69.42
CA PHE A 474 -27.85 20.73 69.70
C PHE A 474 -27.05 20.45 68.42
N PHE A 475 -27.67 19.77 67.45
CA PHE A 475 -26.97 19.33 66.24
C PHE A 475 -26.94 20.37 65.13
N SER A 476 -27.79 21.40 65.14
CA SER A 476 -27.78 22.46 64.10
C SER A 476 -26.43 23.16 63.99
N VAL A 477 -25.73 23.37 65.11
CA VAL A 477 -24.38 23.98 65.11
C VAL A 477 -23.36 23.07 64.43
N LEU A 478 -23.39 21.76 64.72
CA LEU A 478 -22.51 20.79 64.07
C LEU A 478 -22.81 20.65 62.58
N LEU A 479 -24.10 20.63 62.22
CA LEU A 479 -24.57 20.56 60.84
C LEU A 479 -24.08 21.76 60.00
N ILE A 480 -24.28 22.99 60.47
CA ILE A 480 -23.90 24.18 59.69
C ILE A 480 -22.38 24.30 59.55
N ILE A 481 -21.60 23.92 60.57
CA ILE A 481 -20.13 23.91 60.49
C ILE A 481 -19.67 22.90 59.43
N PHE A 482 -20.19 21.68 59.47
CA PHE A 482 -19.83 20.64 58.51
C PHE A 482 -20.22 21.02 57.07
N VAL A 483 -21.45 21.52 56.87
CA VAL A 483 -21.91 22.04 55.57
C VAL A 483 -20.97 23.12 55.06
N PHE A 484 -20.59 24.08 55.90
CA PHE A 484 -19.73 25.18 55.50
C PHE A 484 -18.31 24.71 55.10
N ILE A 485 -17.72 23.77 55.83
CA ILE A 485 -16.40 23.20 55.50
C ILE A 485 -16.43 22.53 54.12
N ILE A 486 -17.44 21.69 53.86
CA ILE A 486 -17.57 20.97 52.58
C ILE A 486 -17.90 21.92 51.43
N PHE A 487 -18.75 22.92 51.70
CA PHE A 487 -19.06 24.01 50.77
C PHE A 487 -17.81 24.78 50.36
N LEU A 488 -16.94 25.13 51.30
CA LEU A 488 -15.69 25.85 50.98
C LEU A 488 -14.82 25.04 50.02
N VAL A 489 -14.63 23.74 50.27
CA VAL A 489 -13.82 22.88 49.42
C VAL A 489 -14.44 22.73 48.03
N GLY A 490 -15.68 22.23 47.95
CA GLY A 490 -16.32 21.92 46.67
C GLY A 490 -16.68 23.16 45.85
N GLY A 491 -17.08 24.24 46.53
CA GLY A 491 -17.37 25.52 45.91
C GLY A 491 -16.13 26.11 45.25
N ASN A 492 -14.99 26.13 45.95
CA ASN A 492 -13.73 26.63 45.38
C ASN A 492 -13.26 25.76 44.21
N VAL A 493 -13.33 24.43 44.31
CA VAL A 493 -12.98 23.54 43.19
C VAL A 493 -13.84 23.85 41.96
N GLN A 494 -15.15 24.04 42.14
CA GLN A 494 -16.05 24.37 41.03
C GLN A 494 -15.78 25.76 40.44
N THR A 495 -15.63 26.78 41.29
CA THR A 495 -15.60 28.19 40.89
C THR A 495 -14.22 28.72 40.51
N LEU A 496 -13.13 28.17 41.06
CA LEU A 496 -11.75 28.57 40.78
C LEU A 496 -11.04 27.64 39.79
N VAL A 497 -11.40 26.35 39.77
CA VAL A 497 -10.73 25.34 38.92
C VAL A 497 -11.65 24.93 37.77
N CYS A 498 -12.77 24.28 38.03
CA CYS A 498 -13.55 23.61 36.99
C CYS A 498 -14.12 24.56 35.93
N ARG A 499 -14.67 25.71 36.35
CA ARG A 499 -15.18 26.74 35.45
C ARG A 499 -14.08 27.29 34.53
N HIS A 500 -12.92 27.62 35.09
CA HIS A 500 -11.81 28.22 34.36
C HIS A 500 -11.04 27.20 33.52
N TRP A 501 -10.98 25.94 33.95
CA TRP A 501 -10.46 24.84 33.14
C TRP A 501 -11.31 24.64 31.88
N ALA A 502 -12.64 24.61 32.00
CA ALA A 502 -13.54 24.47 30.86
C ALA A 502 -13.42 25.62 29.86
N SER A 503 -13.19 26.85 30.33
CA SER A 503 -13.01 28.04 29.48
C SER A 503 -11.61 28.17 28.84
N GLY A 504 -10.64 27.37 29.30
CA GLY A 504 -9.23 27.44 28.86
C GLY A 504 -8.40 28.56 29.52
N ASP A 505 -8.95 29.28 30.50
CA ASP A 505 -8.24 30.34 31.22
C ASP A 505 -7.03 29.82 32.01
N ILE A 506 -7.09 28.58 32.51
CA ILE A 506 -5.96 27.93 33.17
C ILE A 506 -4.77 27.75 32.21
N TYR A 507 -5.01 27.39 30.95
CA TYR A 507 -3.94 27.22 29.97
C TYR A 507 -3.26 28.56 29.67
N ARG A 508 -4.05 29.63 29.47
CA ARG A 508 -3.53 31.00 29.29
C ARG A 508 -2.73 31.49 30.48
N PHE A 509 -3.15 31.12 31.69
CA PHE A 509 -2.42 31.45 32.91
C PHE A 509 -1.05 30.76 32.96
N LEU A 510 -0.99 29.48 32.60
CA LEU A 510 0.24 28.69 32.58
C LEU A 510 1.20 29.09 31.44
N ASP A 511 0.67 29.71 30.38
CA ASP A 511 1.45 30.20 29.25
C ASP A 511 2.39 31.36 29.60
N ASN A 512 2.04 32.15 30.62
CA ASN A 512 2.84 33.28 31.05
C ASN A 512 3.91 32.83 32.07
N PRO A 513 5.21 32.84 31.73
CA PRO A 513 6.26 32.37 32.63
C PRO A 513 6.39 33.21 33.90
N ARG A 514 5.86 34.44 33.93
CA ARG A 514 5.80 35.27 35.15
C ARG A 514 4.82 34.74 36.19
N ASN A 515 3.90 33.85 35.79
CA ASN A 515 2.90 33.26 36.67
C ASN A 515 3.44 32.06 37.47
N LEU A 516 4.60 31.54 37.08
CA LEU A 516 5.20 30.33 37.63
C LEU A 516 6.52 30.64 38.35
N PRO A 517 6.95 29.78 39.28
CA PRO A 517 8.24 29.94 39.96
C PRO A 517 9.40 29.97 38.95
N SER A 518 10.43 30.76 39.20
CA SER A 518 11.54 30.98 38.26
C SER A 518 12.35 29.72 37.92
N ASN A 519 12.23 28.65 38.73
CA ASN A 519 12.81 27.33 38.47
C ASN A 519 11.94 26.43 37.58
N LEU A 520 10.71 26.83 37.25
CA LEU A 520 9.76 26.05 36.47
C LEU A 520 9.44 26.75 35.15
N ASN A 521 9.90 26.18 34.05
CA ASN A 521 9.54 26.61 32.70
C ASN A 521 8.83 25.45 31.98
N LEU A 522 7.50 25.49 31.95
CA LEU A 522 6.68 24.43 31.35
C LEU A 522 7.02 24.19 29.88
N LYS A 523 7.23 25.25 29.08
CA LYS A 523 7.59 25.13 27.66
C LYS A 523 8.87 24.31 27.49
N LYS A 524 9.93 24.63 28.26
CA LYS A 524 11.20 23.89 28.23
C LYS A 524 11.08 22.48 28.81
N LEU A 525 10.22 22.29 29.80
CA LEU A 525 10.04 21.02 30.48
C LEU A 525 9.36 19.97 29.57
N ILE A 526 8.35 20.39 28.79
CA ILE A 526 7.64 19.52 27.83
C ILE A 526 8.26 19.53 26.43
N GLY A 527 9.25 20.39 26.18
CA GLY A 527 9.91 20.52 24.87
C GLY A 527 9.04 21.21 23.81
N LEU A 528 8.21 22.18 24.22
CA LEU A 528 7.31 22.91 23.33
C LEU A 528 8.07 23.94 22.47
N ARG A 529 7.61 24.15 21.23
CA ARG A 529 8.18 25.16 20.33
C ARG A 529 8.22 26.56 20.96
N GLU A 530 9.27 27.34 20.68
CA GLU A 530 9.49 28.66 21.32
C GLU A 530 8.35 29.66 21.02
N ASP A 531 7.77 29.60 19.81
CA ASP A 531 6.65 30.43 19.34
C ASP A 531 5.26 29.89 19.71
N SER A 532 5.16 28.64 20.20
CA SER A 532 3.89 28.01 20.59
C SER A 532 3.62 28.10 22.08
N ASN A 533 2.34 28.18 22.44
CA ASN A 533 1.86 28.19 23.83
C ASN A 533 1.13 26.87 24.17
N LEU A 534 0.90 26.59 25.44
CA LEU A 534 0.09 25.47 25.93
C LEU A 534 -1.36 25.56 25.44
N SER A 535 -1.90 26.79 25.32
CA SER A 535 -3.20 27.02 24.69
C SER A 535 -3.21 26.61 23.21
N ASP A 536 -2.13 26.92 22.48
CA ASP A 536 -1.99 26.56 21.06
C ASP A 536 -1.80 25.04 20.91
N LEU A 537 -0.99 24.43 21.78
CA LEU A 537 -0.85 22.97 21.90
C LEU A 537 -2.20 22.28 22.05
N TYR A 538 -3.04 22.74 22.98
CA TYR A 538 -4.36 22.15 23.16
C TYR A 538 -5.22 22.29 21.89
N GLN A 539 -5.20 23.46 21.24
CA GLN A 539 -6.02 23.69 20.04
C GLN A 539 -5.53 22.91 18.80
N GLU A 540 -4.23 22.90 18.54
CA GLU A 540 -3.62 22.17 17.42
C GLU A 540 -3.79 20.66 17.60
N CYS A 541 -3.57 20.14 18.80
CA CYS A 541 -3.78 18.73 19.09
C CYS A 541 -5.24 18.32 19.05
N SER A 542 -6.17 19.19 19.45
CA SER A 542 -7.61 18.96 19.30
C SER A 542 -8.03 18.88 17.82
N ARG A 543 -7.31 19.54 16.91
CA ARG A 543 -7.51 19.41 15.44
C ARG A 543 -6.82 18.18 14.84
N GLY A 544 -5.96 17.49 15.60
CA GLY A 544 -5.20 16.34 15.13
C GLY A 544 -3.89 16.69 14.44
N ALA A 545 -3.25 17.79 14.82
CA ALA A 545 -1.89 18.08 14.36
C ALA A 545 -0.91 16.96 14.76
N PRO A 546 0.13 16.70 13.95
CA PRO A 546 1.28 15.90 14.34
C PRO A 546 2.01 16.48 15.56
N ILE A 547 2.50 15.63 16.46
CA ILE A 547 3.18 16.04 17.69
C ILE A 547 4.46 16.85 17.42
N TRP A 548 5.18 16.57 16.33
CA TRP A 548 6.37 17.35 15.92
C TRP A 548 6.04 18.73 15.37
N ASP A 549 4.79 18.98 14.96
CA ASP A 549 4.34 20.31 14.58
C ASP A 549 4.13 21.22 15.79
N VAL A 550 4.17 20.66 17.01
CA VAL A 550 3.98 21.42 18.26
C VAL A 550 5.22 21.39 19.17
N LEU A 551 6.01 20.32 19.10
CA LEU A 551 7.27 20.20 19.86
C LEU A 551 8.46 20.87 19.14
N GLN A 552 9.54 21.16 19.87
CA GLN A 552 10.83 21.63 19.33
C GLN A 552 11.55 20.50 18.58
N PHE A 553 11.05 20.16 17.40
CA PHE A 553 11.63 19.13 16.55
C PHE A 553 12.70 19.77 15.65
N ASN A 554 13.96 19.78 16.08
CA ASN A 554 15.08 20.42 15.35
C ASN A 554 15.48 19.68 14.05
N ALA A 555 14.96 18.48 13.81
CA ALA A 555 15.18 17.71 12.59
C ALA A 555 13.88 17.68 11.80
N THR A 556 13.70 18.57 10.83
CA THR A 556 12.53 18.51 9.92
C THR A 556 12.50 17.14 9.25
N ILE A 557 11.63 16.24 9.71
CA ILE A 557 11.35 14.99 8.99
C ILE A 557 10.49 15.40 7.80
N ASP A 558 11.16 15.81 6.72
CA ASP A 558 10.50 16.08 5.45
C ASP A 558 10.14 14.75 4.80
N LEU A 559 8.98 14.22 5.21
CA LEU A 559 8.38 13.01 4.66
C LEU A 559 8.17 13.15 3.14
N ASP A 560 7.88 14.34 2.63
CA ASP A 560 7.65 14.58 1.20
C ASP A 560 8.94 14.40 0.40
N SER A 561 10.06 14.92 0.89
CA SER A 561 11.36 14.70 0.25
C SER A 561 11.88 13.26 0.41
N THR A 562 11.58 12.62 1.54
CA THR A 562 12.09 11.27 1.89
C THR A 562 11.34 10.19 1.14
N LEU A 563 10.02 10.35 0.94
CA LEU A 563 9.15 9.40 0.25
C LEU A 563 9.01 9.69 -1.24
N ASN A 564 9.76 10.66 -1.79
CA ASN A 564 9.69 10.98 -3.21
C ASN A 564 10.33 9.88 -4.07
N ILE A 565 9.48 9.04 -4.66
CA ILE A 565 9.85 7.90 -5.51
C ILE A 565 10.61 8.34 -6.75
N SER A 566 10.34 9.54 -7.29
CA SER A 566 11.00 10.02 -8.51
C SER A 566 12.52 10.17 -8.36
N LYS A 567 12.99 10.37 -7.12
CA LYS A 567 14.42 10.45 -6.78
C LYS A 567 15.13 9.11 -6.99
N TYR A 568 14.40 8.00 -6.95
CA TYR A 568 14.95 6.65 -6.95
C TYR A 568 14.68 5.90 -8.27
N THR A 569 13.83 6.43 -9.16
CA THR A 569 13.43 5.77 -10.41
C THR A 569 14.16 6.26 -11.66
N GLY A 570 14.70 7.49 -11.66
CA GLY A 570 15.32 8.09 -12.86
C GLY A 570 16.53 7.31 -13.40
N ASP A 571 17.38 6.79 -12.52
CA ASP A 571 18.53 5.94 -12.92
C ASP A 571 18.07 4.63 -13.57
N LEU A 572 16.93 4.09 -13.13
CA LEU A 572 16.38 2.83 -13.64
C LEU A 572 15.72 3.03 -15.01
N GLU A 573 15.00 4.14 -15.20
CA GLU A 573 14.47 4.55 -16.52
C GLU A 573 15.61 4.70 -17.54
N SER A 574 16.69 5.39 -17.15
CA SER A 574 17.84 5.60 -18.04
C SER A 574 18.51 4.28 -18.48
N LYS A 575 18.57 3.28 -17.60
CA LYS A 575 19.15 1.95 -17.90
C LYS A 575 18.28 1.12 -18.84
N ILE A 576 16.96 1.28 -18.80
CA ILE A 576 16.03 0.62 -19.75
C ILE A 576 16.23 1.21 -21.15
N ASP A 577 16.44 2.51 -21.25
CA ASP A 577 16.66 3.16 -22.54
C ASP A 577 18.03 2.84 -23.15
N SER A 578 19.06 2.62 -22.30
CA SER A 578 20.44 2.38 -22.70
C SER A 578 20.82 0.93 -22.97
N VAL A 579 19.88 -0.02 -23.06
CA VAL A 579 20.20 -1.45 -23.29
C VAL A 579 20.99 -1.60 -24.60
N PRO A 580 22.27 -1.99 -24.53
CA PRO A 580 23.10 -2.11 -25.72
C PRO A 580 22.69 -3.35 -26.49
N VAL A 581 22.24 -3.18 -27.73
CA VAL A 581 21.93 -4.29 -28.62
C VAL A 581 23.12 -4.45 -29.54
N GLY A 582 23.97 -5.44 -29.26
CA GLY A 582 25.16 -5.75 -30.06
C GLY A 582 24.78 -6.26 -31.44
N LEU A 583 24.44 -5.34 -32.34
CA LEU A 583 24.02 -5.62 -33.72
C LEU A 583 25.13 -5.40 -34.75
N ASP A 584 26.31 -4.93 -34.32
CA ASP A 584 27.41 -4.57 -35.22
C ASP A 584 27.87 -5.74 -36.11
N GLY A 585 27.87 -6.97 -35.56
CA GLY A 585 28.19 -8.18 -36.32
C GLY A 585 27.09 -8.59 -37.32
N LEU A 586 25.86 -8.13 -37.10
CA LEU A 586 24.71 -8.42 -37.94
C LEU A 586 24.60 -7.45 -39.13
N ASP A 587 24.96 -6.19 -38.89
CA ASP A 587 25.09 -5.15 -39.90
C ASP A 587 26.12 -5.58 -40.97
N LEU A 588 27.30 -6.00 -40.52
CA LEU A 588 28.35 -6.53 -41.40
C LEU A 588 27.90 -7.80 -42.16
N PHE A 589 27.24 -8.74 -41.49
CA PHE A 589 26.70 -9.94 -42.12
C PHE A 589 25.71 -9.61 -43.25
N ALA A 590 24.76 -8.72 -42.99
CA ALA A 590 23.71 -8.36 -43.93
C ALA A 590 24.28 -7.62 -45.14
N GLN A 591 25.16 -6.64 -44.92
CA GLN A 591 25.82 -5.89 -45.99
C GLN A 591 26.62 -6.82 -46.92
N ILE A 592 27.43 -7.72 -46.36
CA ILE A 592 28.21 -8.67 -47.17
C ILE A 592 27.29 -9.64 -47.92
N SER A 593 26.25 -10.16 -47.27
CA SER A 593 25.33 -11.14 -47.89
C SER A 593 24.55 -10.52 -49.05
N ILE A 594 24.04 -9.30 -48.91
CA ILE A 594 23.33 -8.58 -49.98
C ILE A 594 24.26 -8.31 -51.16
N LEU A 595 25.50 -7.88 -50.90
CA LEU A 595 26.49 -7.62 -51.94
C LEU A 595 26.78 -8.88 -52.75
N VAL A 596 27.10 -9.99 -52.07
CA VAL A 596 27.46 -11.26 -52.72
C VAL A 596 26.28 -11.87 -53.48
N LEU A 597 25.07 -11.84 -52.93
CA LEU A 597 23.85 -12.28 -53.62
C LEU A 597 23.56 -11.43 -54.86
N SER A 598 23.78 -10.11 -54.78
CA SER A 598 23.63 -9.21 -55.93
C SER A 598 24.64 -9.50 -57.03
N ASP A 599 25.89 -9.84 -56.67
CA ASP A 599 26.91 -10.21 -57.64
C ASP A 599 26.64 -11.58 -58.29
N TYR A 600 26.07 -12.55 -57.54
CA TYR A 600 25.53 -13.78 -58.12
C TYR A 600 24.44 -13.47 -59.15
N LYS A 601 23.50 -12.57 -58.85
CA LYS A 601 22.46 -12.15 -59.80
C LYS A 601 23.05 -11.53 -61.07
N LYS A 602 24.06 -10.66 -60.94
CA LYS A 602 24.73 -10.03 -62.08
C LYS A 602 25.53 -11.01 -62.95
N SER A 603 25.95 -12.15 -62.38
CA SER A 603 26.72 -13.16 -63.12
C SER A 603 25.93 -13.84 -64.25
N GLY A 604 24.60 -13.80 -64.18
CA GLY A 604 23.70 -14.45 -65.15
C GLY A 604 23.62 -15.97 -65.00
N LEU A 605 24.14 -16.55 -63.91
CA LEU A 605 24.12 -17.98 -63.64
C LEU A 605 22.69 -18.58 -63.65
N ASP A 606 21.70 -17.81 -63.22
CA ASP A 606 20.28 -18.17 -63.21
C ASP A 606 19.63 -18.21 -64.61
N ARG A 607 20.36 -17.78 -65.65
CA ARG A 607 19.85 -17.60 -67.03
C ARG A 607 20.60 -18.41 -68.08
N VAL A 608 21.46 -19.34 -67.66
CA VAL A 608 22.19 -20.21 -68.59
C VAL A 608 21.19 -21.04 -69.41
N PRO A 609 21.25 -21.06 -70.75
CA PRO A 609 20.24 -21.68 -71.59
C PRO A 609 20.44 -23.20 -71.71
N THR A 610 20.40 -23.92 -70.59
CA THR A 610 20.71 -25.36 -70.50
C THR A 610 19.80 -26.22 -71.37
N SER A 611 18.51 -25.91 -71.48
CA SER A 611 17.55 -26.62 -72.34
C SER A 611 17.97 -26.59 -73.81
N SER A 612 18.39 -25.43 -74.31
CA SER A 612 18.87 -25.27 -75.69
C SER A 612 20.17 -26.03 -75.96
N MET A 613 21.04 -26.12 -74.95
CA MET A 613 22.32 -26.85 -75.05
C MET A 613 22.10 -28.37 -75.03
N MET A 614 21.18 -28.85 -74.20
CA MET A 614 20.81 -30.27 -74.13
C MET A 614 20.14 -30.76 -75.42
N ALA A 615 19.24 -29.95 -76.03
CA ALA A 615 18.61 -30.30 -77.30
C ALA A 615 19.63 -30.52 -78.44
N GLN A 616 20.76 -29.81 -78.40
CA GLN A 616 21.84 -30.03 -79.36
C GLN A 616 22.59 -31.36 -79.13
N LEU A 617 22.49 -32.00 -77.97
CA LEU A 617 23.18 -33.27 -77.67
C LEU A 617 22.40 -34.52 -78.09
N GLU A 618 21.14 -34.39 -78.54
CA GLU A 618 20.26 -35.52 -78.87
C GLU A 618 20.49 -36.09 -80.28
N ALA A 619 21.29 -35.43 -81.12
CA ALA A 619 21.60 -35.86 -82.49
C ALA A 619 22.74 -36.89 -82.57
N PRO A 620 22.74 -37.82 -83.55
CA PRO A 620 23.82 -38.78 -83.73
C PRO A 620 25.15 -38.09 -84.13
N LEU A 621 26.26 -38.57 -83.58
CA LEU A 621 27.61 -38.02 -83.78
C LEU A 621 28.09 -38.04 -85.25
N LEU A 622 27.76 -39.11 -85.96
CA LEU A 622 28.04 -39.30 -87.39
C LEU A 622 26.72 -39.40 -88.15
N LYS A 623 26.71 -38.98 -89.42
CA LYS A 623 25.53 -39.17 -90.28
C LYS A 623 25.26 -40.64 -90.63
N VAL A 624 26.29 -41.49 -90.50
CA VAL A 624 26.25 -42.92 -90.79
C VAL A 624 26.48 -43.74 -89.53
N ASP A 625 25.89 -44.94 -89.50
CA ASP A 625 26.28 -45.98 -88.55
C ASP A 625 27.63 -46.55 -88.96
N LEU A 626 28.69 -46.19 -88.23
CA LEU A 626 30.05 -46.60 -88.55
C LEU A 626 30.23 -48.13 -88.53
N ALA A 627 29.50 -48.87 -87.69
CA ALA A 627 29.59 -50.32 -87.64
C ALA A 627 29.03 -50.97 -88.91
N GLN A 628 27.92 -50.44 -89.42
CA GLN A 628 27.33 -50.86 -90.69
C GLN A 628 28.23 -50.46 -91.87
N PHE A 629 28.78 -49.25 -91.84
CA PHE A 629 29.70 -48.73 -92.84
C PHE A 629 30.97 -49.60 -92.96
N VAL A 630 31.60 -49.93 -91.82
CA VAL A 630 32.75 -50.82 -91.74
C VAL A 630 32.42 -52.23 -92.25
N SER A 631 31.26 -52.78 -91.89
CA SER A 631 30.82 -54.10 -92.36
C SER A 631 30.59 -54.15 -93.87
N ALA A 632 30.14 -53.04 -94.47
CA ALA A 632 30.00 -52.91 -95.92
C ALA A 632 31.37 -52.88 -96.63
N LEU A 633 32.34 -52.17 -96.07
CA LEU A 633 33.73 -52.15 -96.57
C LEU A 633 34.42 -53.52 -96.46
N GLU A 634 34.14 -54.30 -95.42
CA GLU A 634 34.66 -55.69 -95.28
C GLU A 634 34.11 -56.62 -96.36
N ARG A 635 32.81 -56.52 -96.64
CA ARG A 635 32.17 -57.26 -97.73
C ARG A 635 32.78 -56.85 -99.06
N LEU A 636 32.98 -55.55 -99.29
CA LEU A 636 33.61 -55.04 -100.50
C LEU A 636 35.05 -55.53 -100.65
N ALA A 637 35.82 -55.60 -99.56
CA ALA A 637 37.17 -56.16 -99.56
C ALA A 637 37.18 -57.65 -99.92
N SER A 638 36.20 -58.44 -99.43
CA SER A 638 36.14 -59.88 -99.64
C SER A 638 35.91 -60.31 -101.09
N ILE A 639 35.32 -59.43 -101.91
CA ILE A 639 35.01 -59.68 -103.34
C ILE A 639 36.07 -59.13 -104.30
N GLN A 640 37.11 -58.43 -103.81
CA GLN A 640 38.18 -57.90 -104.66
C GLN A 640 39.09 -59.02 -105.15
N GLU A 641 39.45 -59.02 -106.44
CA GLU A 641 40.41 -59.98 -107.03
C GLU A 641 41.87 -59.56 -106.81
N ASP A 642 42.14 -58.24 -106.82
CA ASP A 642 43.48 -57.68 -106.62
C ASP A 642 43.94 -57.77 -105.14
N PRO A 643 45.10 -58.40 -104.86
CA PRO A 643 45.56 -58.60 -103.48
C PRO A 643 45.99 -57.31 -102.78
N LYS A 644 46.42 -56.28 -103.53
CA LYS A 644 46.83 -54.98 -102.99
C LYS A 644 45.60 -54.20 -102.53
N ILE A 645 44.57 -54.07 -103.37
CA ILE A 645 43.30 -53.40 -103.01
C ILE A 645 42.62 -54.11 -101.84
N ARG A 646 42.57 -55.46 -101.85
CA ARG A 646 42.03 -56.25 -100.74
C ARG A 646 42.72 -55.94 -99.42
N SER A 647 44.05 -55.91 -99.40
CA SER A 647 44.82 -55.59 -98.19
C SER A 647 44.66 -54.14 -97.73
N GLN A 648 44.56 -53.19 -98.67
CA GLN A 648 44.35 -51.77 -98.36
C GLN A 648 42.96 -51.52 -97.75
N LEU A 649 41.90 -52.13 -98.30
CA LEU A 649 40.54 -52.06 -97.71
C LEU A 649 40.48 -52.73 -96.34
N GLN A 650 41.15 -53.88 -96.14
CA GLN A 650 41.22 -54.55 -94.84
C GLN A 650 41.95 -53.71 -93.79
N ASN A 651 43.06 -53.07 -94.15
CA ASN A 651 43.81 -52.18 -93.27
C ASN A 651 43.03 -50.91 -92.91
N GLU A 652 42.34 -50.30 -93.89
CA GLU A 652 41.51 -49.11 -93.65
C GLU A 652 40.29 -49.44 -92.80
N THR A 653 39.65 -50.60 -93.02
CA THR A 653 38.58 -51.13 -92.17
C THR A 653 39.05 -51.38 -90.74
N ALA A 654 40.22 -52.02 -90.55
CA ALA A 654 40.79 -52.23 -89.23
C ALA A 654 41.11 -50.89 -88.52
N SER A 655 41.55 -49.89 -89.28
CA SER A 655 41.80 -48.53 -88.79
C SER A 655 40.48 -47.83 -88.41
N LEU A 656 39.40 -47.99 -89.18
CA LEU A 656 38.06 -47.50 -88.84
C LEU A 656 37.46 -48.19 -87.61
N LYS A 657 37.72 -49.50 -87.41
CA LYS A 657 37.35 -50.21 -86.16
C LYS A 657 38.14 -49.68 -84.96
N SER A 658 39.42 -49.39 -85.14
CA SER A 658 40.25 -48.73 -84.12
C SER A 658 39.71 -47.33 -83.79
N PHE A 659 39.38 -46.54 -84.82
CA PHE A 659 38.75 -45.21 -84.69
C PHE A 659 37.41 -45.28 -83.93
N GLN A 660 36.56 -46.26 -84.24
CA GLN A 660 35.29 -46.48 -83.55
C GLN A 660 35.50 -46.80 -82.05
N SER A 661 36.40 -47.73 -81.74
CA SER A 661 36.65 -48.21 -80.37
C SER A 661 37.47 -47.24 -79.50
N SER A 662 38.16 -46.28 -80.13
CA SER A 662 38.95 -45.26 -79.43
C SER A 662 38.35 -43.87 -79.61
N THR A 663 38.66 -43.16 -80.69
CA THR A 663 38.31 -41.76 -80.91
C THR A 663 36.80 -41.49 -80.84
N LEU A 664 35.96 -42.33 -81.45
CA LEU A 664 34.50 -42.13 -81.43
C LEU A 664 33.90 -42.43 -80.06
N ARG A 665 34.27 -43.55 -79.44
CA ARG A 665 33.81 -43.93 -78.08
C ARG A 665 34.23 -42.90 -77.02
N ASP A 666 35.44 -42.37 -77.13
CA ASP A 666 35.93 -41.30 -76.25
C ASP A 666 35.09 -40.01 -76.39
N GLN A 667 34.68 -39.66 -77.62
CA GLN A 667 33.79 -38.52 -77.87
C GLN A 667 32.40 -38.75 -77.30
N GLU A 668 31.84 -39.96 -77.46
CA GLU A 668 30.55 -40.36 -76.87
C GLU A 668 30.56 -40.25 -75.35
N GLU A 669 31.63 -40.69 -74.70
CA GLU A 669 31.78 -40.62 -73.25
C GLU A 669 31.80 -39.17 -72.74
N GLU A 670 32.57 -38.29 -73.36
CA GLU A 670 32.62 -36.87 -72.98
C GLU A 670 31.30 -36.14 -73.27
N THR A 671 30.62 -36.50 -74.36
CA THR A 671 29.29 -35.97 -74.70
C THR A 671 28.24 -36.38 -73.66
N ARG A 672 28.30 -37.63 -73.19
CA ARG A 672 27.45 -38.10 -72.08
C ARG A 672 27.74 -37.35 -70.78
N LYS A 673 29.01 -37.15 -70.43
CA LYS A 673 29.40 -36.34 -69.26
C LYS A 673 28.90 -34.90 -69.36
N LEU A 674 28.94 -34.30 -70.55
CA LEU A 674 28.42 -32.96 -70.79
C LEU A 674 26.89 -32.92 -70.59
N ASN A 675 26.16 -33.90 -71.11
CA ASN A 675 24.71 -34.00 -70.94
C ASN A 675 24.31 -34.16 -69.46
N GLU A 676 24.97 -35.07 -68.73
CA GLU A 676 24.74 -35.27 -67.29
C GLU A 676 25.03 -34.00 -66.47
N SER A 677 26.09 -33.26 -66.82
CA SER A 677 26.44 -31.99 -66.18
C SER A 677 25.41 -30.90 -66.48
N LEU A 678 24.97 -30.76 -67.73
CA LEU A 678 23.95 -29.79 -68.13
C LEU A 678 22.59 -30.07 -67.49
N LYS A 679 22.19 -31.34 -67.37
CA LYS A 679 20.97 -31.74 -66.67
C LYS A 679 21.04 -31.35 -65.20
N SER A 680 22.14 -31.68 -64.54
CA SER A 680 22.38 -31.33 -63.13
C SER A 680 22.39 -29.81 -62.91
N LEU A 681 22.98 -29.04 -63.83
CA LEU A 681 22.96 -27.57 -63.80
C LEU A 681 21.54 -27.02 -64.01
N GLY A 682 20.76 -27.59 -64.93
CA GLY A 682 19.38 -27.20 -65.18
C GLY A 682 18.46 -27.36 -63.97
N GLU A 683 18.60 -28.48 -63.25
CA GLU A 683 17.87 -28.74 -62.00
C GLU A 683 18.22 -27.73 -60.89
N LEU A 684 19.46 -27.24 -60.85
CA LEU A 684 19.93 -26.25 -59.88
C LEU A 684 19.51 -24.82 -60.21
N ILE A 685 19.40 -24.46 -61.50
CA ILE A 685 19.12 -23.08 -61.96
C ILE A 685 17.66 -22.69 -61.76
N LEU A 686 16.70 -23.59 -62.01
CA LEU A 686 15.27 -23.26 -61.98
C LEU A 686 14.82 -22.62 -60.65
N PRO A 687 15.19 -23.15 -59.46
CA PRO A 687 14.85 -22.53 -58.18
C PRO A 687 15.62 -21.23 -57.91
N LEU A 688 16.77 -21.01 -58.54
CA LEU A 688 17.62 -19.82 -58.32
C LEU A 688 17.04 -18.55 -58.92
N GLN A 689 16.25 -18.65 -60.00
CA GLN A 689 15.65 -17.51 -60.70
C GLN A 689 14.80 -16.62 -59.79
N THR A 690 14.08 -17.22 -58.84
CA THR A 690 13.32 -16.48 -57.81
C THR A 690 13.99 -16.52 -56.45
N GLY A 691 14.83 -17.52 -56.19
CA GLY A 691 15.52 -17.70 -54.91
C GLY A 691 16.52 -16.59 -54.57
N ILE A 692 17.25 -16.06 -55.55
CA ILE A 692 18.25 -14.99 -55.29
C ILE A 692 17.56 -13.71 -54.81
N ASP A 693 16.47 -13.29 -55.47
CA ASP A 693 15.73 -12.09 -55.08
C ASP A 693 15.04 -12.24 -53.73
N ARG A 694 14.47 -13.42 -53.46
CA ARG A 694 13.91 -13.75 -52.15
C ARG A 694 14.97 -13.73 -51.05
N ALA A 695 16.15 -14.30 -51.30
CA ALA A 695 17.24 -14.28 -50.32
C ALA A 695 17.72 -12.85 -50.01
N ILE A 696 17.79 -11.96 -51.01
CA ILE A 696 18.10 -10.55 -50.80
C ILE A 696 17.03 -9.90 -49.91
N GLN A 697 15.74 -10.11 -50.20
CA GLN A 697 14.64 -9.59 -49.38
C GLN A 697 14.66 -10.13 -47.94
N ASN A 698 14.91 -11.43 -47.76
CA ASN A 698 15.00 -12.04 -46.44
C ASN A 698 16.12 -11.38 -45.59
N VAL A 699 17.29 -11.15 -46.19
CA VAL A 699 18.41 -10.47 -45.50
C VAL A 699 18.09 -9.00 -45.20
N GLN A 700 17.39 -8.30 -46.08
CA GLN A 700 16.94 -6.91 -45.84
C GLN A 700 15.94 -6.81 -44.69
N THR A 701 14.98 -7.73 -44.60
CA THR A 701 14.00 -7.78 -43.50
C THR A 701 14.69 -8.01 -42.15
N LEU A 702 15.72 -8.86 -42.12
CA LEU A 702 16.54 -9.12 -40.93
C LEU A 702 17.37 -7.89 -40.50
N HIS A 703 17.82 -7.08 -41.45
CA HIS A 703 18.67 -5.93 -41.20
C HIS A 703 17.93 -4.69 -40.66
N GLY A 704 16.61 -4.58 -40.90
CA GLY A 704 15.84 -3.36 -40.60
C GLY A 704 14.78 -3.50 -39.50
N PRO A 705 13.48 -3.58 -39.87
CA PRO A 705 12.36 -3.39 -38.94
C PRO A 705 12.25 -4.50 -37.90
N LEU A 706 12.54 -5.75 -38.28
CA LEU A 706 12.24 -6.91 -37.43
C LEU A 706 12.96 -6.90 -36.08
N ILE A 707 14.23 -6.50 -36.08
CA ILE A 707 15.06 -6.45 -34.87
C ILE A 707 14.76 -5.19 -34.06
N THR A 708 14.56 -4.05 -34.73
CA THR A 708 14.20 -2.79 -34.09
C THR A 708 12.86 -2.92 -33.35
N ASP A 709 11.84 -3.47 -34.01
CA ASP A 709 10.50 -3.71 -33.45
C ASP A 709 10.55 -4.66 -32.24
N PHE A 710 11.45 -5.65 -32.28
CA PHE A 710 11.66 -6.58 -31.18
C PHE A 710 12.27 -5.90 -29.95
N ILE A 711 13.29 -5.05 -30.15
CA ILE A 711 13.90 -4.27 -29.06
C ILE A 711 12.90 -3.30 -28.46
N GLU A 712 12.12 -2.61 -29.30
CA GLU A 712 11.07 -1.69 -28.86
C GLU A 712 10.01 -2.43 -28.02
N SER A 713 9.63 -3.65 -28.43
CA SER A 713 8.69 -4.50 -27.69
C SER A 713 9.24 -4.92 -26.32
N LEU A 714 10.52 -5.32 -26.24
CA LEU A 714 11.16 -5.62 -24.95
C LEU A 714 11.26 -4.39 -24.05
N LYS A 715 11.57 -3.21 -24.62
CA LYS A 715 11.56 -1.94 -23.87
C LYS A 715 10.16 -1.60 -23.36
N HIS A 716 9.13 -1.81 -24.17
CA HIS A 716 7.74 -1.58 -23.78
C HIS A 716 7.34 -2.43 -22.58
N GLU A 717 7.64 -3.74 -22.62
CA GLU A 717 7.38 -4.65 -21.49
C GLU A 717 8.18 -4.24 -20.23
N SER A 718 9.46 -3.88 -20.41
CA SER A 718 10.31 -3.42 -19.30
C SER A 718 9.74 -2.17 -18.61
N ARG A 719 9.28 -1.18 -19.40
CA ARG A 719 8.65 0.04 -18.88
C ARG A 719 7.35 -0.25 -18.15
N CYS A 720 6.61 -1.26 -18.57
CA CYS A 720 5.37 -1.67 -17.92
C CYS A 720 5.62 -2.24 -16.52
N VAL A 721 6.60 -3.15 -16.37
CA VAL A 721 7.02 -3.66 -15.06
C VAL A 721 7.51 -2.53 -14.16
N LEU A 722 8.25 -1.57 -14.72
CA LEU A 722 8.69 -0.39 -13.98
C LEU A 722 7.51 0.47 -13.51
N SER A 723 6.58 0.81 -14.40
CA SER A 723 5.39 1.59 -14.06
C SER A 723 4.55 0.94 -12.96
N GLN A 724 4.34 -0.38 -13.04
CA GLN A 724 3.61 -1.12 -12.02
C GLN A 724 4.35 -1.09 -10.68
N SER A 725 5.67 -1.21 -10.71
CA SER A 725 6.51 -1.14 -9.51
C SER A 725 6.44 0.24 -8.84
N ILE A 726 6.49 1.31 -9.62
CA ILE A 726 6.35 2.70 -9.15
C ILE A 726 5.01 2.89 -8.45
N GLU A 727 3.91 2.38 -9.04
CA GLU A 727 2.59 2.50 -8.43
C GLU A 727 2.53 1.78 -7.07
N PHE A 728 3.05 0.56 -6.95
CA PHE A 728 3.05 -0.16 -5.68
C PHE A 728 3.83 0.59 -4.59
N PHE A 729 4.98 1.17 -4.93
CA PHE A 729 5.72 2.01 -3.98
C PHE A 729 4.99 3.33 -3.68
N SER A 730 4.25 3.90 -4.63
CA SER A 730 3.44 5.12 -4.41
C SER A 730 2.33 4.86 -3.41
N GLN A 731 1.61 3.75 -3.56
CA GLN A 731 0.60 3.33 -2.59
C GLN A 731 1.18 3.13 -1.19
N TYR A 732 2.39 2.57 -1.09
CA TYR A 732 3.10 2.47 0.18
C TYR A 732 3.49 3.84 0.75
N ALA A 733 4.10 4.72 -0.05
CA ALA A 733 4.49 6.05 0.37
C ALA A 733 3.29 6.88 0.87
N ASP A 734 2.18 6.86 0.14
CA ASP A 734 0.93 7.54 0.53
C ASP A 734 0.35 6.98 1.82
N TRP A 735 0.36 5.65 1.95
CA TRP A 735 -0.08 4.98 3.18
C TRP A 735 0.83 5.32 4.37
N VAL A 736 2.16 5.27 4.21
CA VAL A 736 3.13 5.67 5.24
C VAL A 736 2.87 7.10 5.66
N LYS A 737 2.76 8.04 4.70
CA LYS A 737 2.51 9.45 4.99
C LYS A 737 1.23 9.61 5.82
N LYS A 738 0.15 8.97 5.39
CA LYS A 738 -1.14 9.04 6.08
C LYS A 738 -1.07 8.45 7.50
N THR A 739 -0.62 7.21 7.63
CA THR A 739 -0.57 6.52 8.93
C THR A 739 0.41 7.17 9.90
N VAL A 740 1.56 7.65 9.42
CA VAL A 740 2.51 8.36 10.25
C VAL A 740 1.91 9.67 10.76
N ILE A 741 1.29 10.49 9.91
CA ILE A 741 0.72 11.80 10.29
C ILE A 741 -0.56 11.64 11.13
N GLU A 742 -1.51 10.84 10.68
CA GLU A 742 -2.86 10.77 11.27
C GLU A 742 -2.94 9.85 12.49
N ASP A 743 -2.21 8.72 12.48
CA ASP A 743 -2.39 7.65 13.49
C ASP A 743 -1.25 7.61 14.51
N ILE A 744 0.00 7.82 14.07
CA ILE A 744 1.19 7.68 14.94
C ILE A 744 1.58 9.01 15.57
N ALA A 745 1.70 10.05 14.75
CA ALA A 745 2.16 11.37 15.19
C ALA A 745 1.07 12.18 15.88
N SER A 746 -0.20 11.88 15.60
CA SER A 746 -1.33 12.67 16.06
C SER A 746 -1.22 12.97 17.56
N CYS A 747 -1.21 14.25 17.92
CA CYS A 747 -1.13 14.65 19.32
C CYS A 747 -2.49 14.69 20.02
N ARG A 748 -3.55 14.09 19.42
CA ARG A 748 -4.91 14.01 20.00
C ARG A 748 -4.96 13.38 21.38
N ALA A 749 -3.98 12.56 21.74
CA ALA A 749 -3.87 11.98 23.07
C ALA A 749 -3.76 13.07 24.17
N VAL A 750 -3.11 14.21 23.90
CA VAL A 750 -2.94 15.33 24.85
C VAL A 750 -4.29 15.90 25.32
N PRO A 751 -5.14 16.47 24.44
CA PRO A 751 -6.42 17.03 24.86
C PRO A 751 -7.37 15.96 25.40
N ARG A 752 -7.34 14.72 24.88
CA ARG A 752 -8.16 13.62 25.38
C ARG A 752 -7.84 13.29 26.84
N THR A 753 -6.57 13.19 27.20
CA THR A 753 -6.16 12.94 28.59
C THR A 753 -6.53 14.12 29.49
N LEU A 754 -6.29 15.36 29.06
CA LEU A 754 -6.64 16.55 29.83
C LEU A 754 -8.16 16.68 30.06
N ASP A 755 -8.96 16.44 29.03
CA ASP A 755 -10.42 16.48 29.13
C ASP A 755 -10.95 15.33 30.00
N ARG A 756 -10.35 14.13 29.93
CA ARG A 756 -10.72 13.00 30.77
C ARG A 756 -10.46 13.29 32.25
N VAL A 757 -9.28 13.81 32.59
CA VAL A 757 -8.96 14.24 33.96
C VAL A 757 -9.91 15.33 34.43
N ARG A 758 -10.20 16.33 33.58
CA ARG A 758 -11.18 17.37 33.90
C ARG A 758 -12.56 16.78 34.18
N VAL A 759 -13.05 15.87 33.36
CA VAL A 759 -14.37 15.22 33.55
C VAL A 759 -14.39 14.45 34.88
N ILE A 760 -13.35 13.67 35.18
CA ILE A 760 -13.27 12.93 36.45
C ILE A 760 -13.36 13.89 37.65
N VAL A 761 -12.51 14.92 37.68
CA VAL A 761 -12.44 15.84 38.81
C VAL A 761 -13.70 16.71 38.91
N CYS A 762 -14.11 17.34 37.81
CA CYS A 762 -15.14 18.37 37.81
C CYS A 762 -16.56 17.83 37.67
N HIS A 763 -16.73 16.74 36.94
CA HIS A 763 -18.05 16.17 36.69
C HIS A 763 -18.37 15.00 37.61
N ASN A 764 -17.44 14.04 37.73
CA ASN A 764 -17.71 12.82 38.49
C ASN A 764 -17.61 13.07 40.00
N VAL A 765 -16.61 13.84 40.45
CA VAL A 765 -16.38 14.09 41.89
C VAL A 765 -17.03 15.40 42.37
N THR A 766 -16.74 16.52 41.71
CA THR A 766 -17.12 17.84 42.23
C THR A 766 -18.64 18.10 42.18
N GLN A 767 -19.36 17.60 41.18
CA GLN A 767 -20.81 17.81 41.10
C GLN A 767 -21.58 17.11 42.24
N PRO A 768 -21.39 15.79 42.49
CA PRO A 768 -21.99 15.14 43.66
C PRO A 768 -21.58 15.78 44.99
N TRP A 769 -20.31 16.19 45.11
CA TRP A 769 -19.81 16.89 46.30
C TRP A 769 -20.59 18.17 46.56
N ASN A 770 -20.80 18.96 45.50
CA ASN A 770 -21.55 20.20 45.59
C ASN A 770 -23.04 19.99 45.82
N GLY A 771 -23.62 18.95 45.22
CA GLY A 771 -24.99 18.56 45.54
C GLY A 771 -25.16 18.15 47.00
N PHE A 772 -24.20 17.42 47.57
CA PHE A 772 -24.27 16.92 48.94
C PHE A 772 -24.39 18.06 49.99
N TRP A 773 -23.44 19.00 50.00
CA TRP A 773 -23.50 20.10 50.96
C TRP A 773 -24.67 21.04 50.68
N PHE A 774 -25.09 21.18 49.42
CA PHE A 774 -26.23 22.02 49.05
C PHE A 774 -27.54 21.45 49.61
N CYS A 775 -27.78 20.15 49.47
CA CYS A 775 -28.94 19.48 50.06
C CYS A 775 -28.89 19.47 51.59
N LEU A 776 -27.73 19.18 52.18
CA LEU A 776 -27.60 19.16 53.65
C LEU A 776 -27.72 20.56 54.25
N GLY A 777 -27.21 21.58 53.56
CA GLY A 777 -27.36 22.99 53.91
C GLY A 777 -28.80 23.45 53.83
N TRP A 778 -29.52 23.07 52.76
CA TRP A 778 -30.96 23.29 52.67
C TRP A 778 -31.71 22.66 53.86
N CYS A 779 -31.41 21.40 54.21
CA CYS A 779 -31.99 20.76 55.39
C CYS A 779 -31.70 21.54 56.67
N THR A 780 -30.44 21.96 56.86
CA THR A 780 -29.99 22.70 58.05
C THR A 780 -30.72 24.04 58.19
N LEU A 781 -30.91 24.78 57.09
CA LEU A 781 -31.65 26.05 57.11
C LEU A 781 -33.15 25.83 57.39
N CYS A 782 -33.74 24.75 56.84
CA CYS A 782 -35.13 24.38 57.09
C CYS A 782 -35.40 23.86 58.52
N LEU A 783 -34.37 23.58 59.33
CA LEU A 783 -34.55 23.29 60.76
C LEU A 783 -35.08 24.50 61.54
N ILE A 784 -34.77 25.74 61.14
CA ILE A 784 -35.31 26.94 61.82
C ILE A 784 -36.84 26.97 61.80
N PRO A 785 -37.52 26.97 60.64
CA PRO A 785 -38.97 26.95 60.61
C PRO A 785 -39.54 25.68 61.23
N ASN A 786 -38.86 24.53 61.07
CA ASN A 786 -39.28 23.28 61.71
C ASN A 786 -39.34 23.41 63.23
N ILE A 787 -38.25 23.87 63.87
CA ILE A 787 -38.17 24.11 65.32
C ILE A 787 -39.30 25.05 65.78
N LEU A 788 -39.47 26.20 65.12
CA LEU A 788 -40.47 27.20 65.53
C LEU A 788 -41.90 26.65 65.45
N ILE A 789 -42.22 25.94 64.37
CA ILE A 789 -43.54 25.35 64.16
C ILE A 789 -43.74 24.13 65.07
N SER A 790 -42.70 23.32 65.34
CA SER A 790 -42.71 22.20 66.30
C SER A 790 -43.03 22.68 67.72
N ILE A 791 -42.37 23.75 68.19
CA ILE A 791 -42.65 24.36 69.50
C ILE A 791 -44.10 24.83 69.57
N LYS A 792 -44.58 25.52 68.53
CA LYS A 792 -45.97 25.98 68.50
C LYS A 792 -46.95 24.81 68.49
N SER A 793 -46.63 23.75 67.74
CA SER A 793 -47.45 22.55 67.62
C SER A 793 -47.51 21.78 68.94
N SER A 794 -46.39 21.66 69.66
CA SER A 794 -46.35 21.00 70.97
C SER A 794 -47.24 21.74 71.98
N GLU A 795 -47.16 23.08 72.05
CA GLU A 795 -48.02 23.89 72.93
C GLU A 795 -49.52 23.78 72.60
N LEU A 796 -49.88 23.51 71.34
CA LEU A 796 -51.27 23.30 70.89
C LEU A 796 -51.78 21.88 71.19
N ILE A 797 -50.90 20.89 71.21
CA ILE A 797 -51.21 19.47 71.46
C ILE A 797 -51.25 19.19 72.97
N GLU A 798 -50.41 19.85 73.78
CA GLU A 798 -50.28 19.59 75.21
C GLU A 798 -51.62 19.69 75.97
N PRO A 799 -52.00 18.66 76.75
CA PRO A 799 -53.26 18.66 77.49
C PRO A 799 -53.26 19.69 78.60
N ARG A 800 -54.39 20.39 78.78
CA ARG A 800 -54.55 21.43 79.80
C ARG A 800 -54.57 20.79 81.18
N SER A 801 -53.51 20.94 81.98
CA SER A 801 -53.59 20.68 83.41
C SER A 801 -54.55 21.70 84.04
N ARG A 802 -55.71 21.24 84.55
CA ARG A 802 -56.42 22.01 85.57
C ARG A 802 -55.55 21.94 86.82
N LEU A 803 -54.99 23.08 87.20
CA LEU A 803 -54.65 23.39 88.59
C LEU A 803 -55.91 23.13 89.46
N PHE A 804 -55.93 22.02 90.19
CA PHE A 804 -56.65 21.75 91.43
C PHE A 804 -56.01 20.44 91.94
N LEU A 805 -55.12 20.44 92.93
CA LEU A 805 -55.39 20.83 94.31
C LEU A 805 -54.14 21.43 94.97
N THR A 806 -54.31 22.62 95.54
CA THR A 806 -53.81 22.90 96.88
C THR A 806 -54.57 22.03 97.89
N MET A 807 -53.88 21.05 98.48
CA MET A 807 -53.95 20.72 99.90
C MET A 807 -52.73 19.89 100.28
#